data_AF-A0A3M6UDF3-F1
#
_entry.id   AF-A0A3M6UDF3-F1
#
_cell.length_a   1.000
_cell.length_b   1.000
_cell.length_c   1.000
_cell.angle_alpha   90.00
_cell.angle_beta   90.00
_cell.angle_gamma   90.00
#
_symmetry.space_group_name_H-M   'P 1'
#
loop_
_entity.id
_entity.type
_entity.pdbx_description
1 polymer ?
#
loop_
_entity_poly.entity_id
_entity_poly.type
_entity_poly.pdbx_seq_one_letter_code
_entity_poly.pdbx_strand_id
1 'polypeptide(L)'
;MLWIEETADYRASFVVCSVFTNNGFKPKMLEFYYREILQTYGFEHTYRTLSTLETAGLLRAQTQPSRSYNQLRKSMKLVVEDVQEQNPNDIAYVFSGYAPLTVRLAQFLARPQGWRGLEEKSRNLNVVPRQPQMDTAVNRPPISDLKPKVVQHRPAQDHGHTSSVNKEHKNEERSEMISLDEWEVLLKYTHSFPELQDDLQTMLTPLQGLRKAVDDKSKGHIIQYSRLGGTIVELAEKSYSTYTSAGTNDSEKFSTLMEFIIEVEGATVLHSFVKNCFKDYYTDGTDDELRTSDQEETFTCFDSLLFALSIIQNFADFHDGFCLASAQDGVVLTCMENIKRIDQENDDWQSEDEGSETFLILDACTGILHNISRRLRDRQWFANSDETLLYFAKVKVASIATSALLCLAYLVNEETNHLISAEKDLLRFIITMLDEAWNAEDRRSNGFSAKELAEGLSHLAINDNNKQILGCEGAIRVLTSTLQTSSDDEERASAVKALWMLAFDDSNKDIIREGDGTVDILRTLHHSQNAEVQKVAAGALWEIEGKTARDKADKTKEGSGNHVMISYQWDAQDVLVQVKNQLQANGYRVWMDLEQMGGSTLDAMAKAVENAAVVLICVSQRYKESPNCRSEAEYAYQLRKDIIPLMMQKNYKADGWLGMLLGTKLWIGFQSKHTIDSGVAKLVRELAGRGKDVDHTDGPPEAMIRTTEATTLTKQPSGPDVAGWTNKDVKKWLKKIGLAQVCDKDMAEFTGQTLIELQELRGECPDYFYKCLEHTLQLKNMFHVLKFRKELDKLLGN
;
A
#
# COMPACT_ATOMS: atom_id res chain seq x y z
N MET A 1 -7.82 -15.40 -23.06
CA MET A 1 -8.09 -15.79 -21.67
C MET A 1 -6.88 -15.38 -20.86
N LEU A 2 -6.71 -14.06 -20.72
CA LEU A 2 -5.61 -13.38 -20.04
C LEU A 2 -6.28 -12.29 -19.20
N TRP A 3 -5.73 -12.01 -18.02
CA TRP A 3 -6.22 -11.13 -16.94
C TRP A 3 -7.07 -11.80 -15.86
N ILE A 4 -6.43 -12.57 -14.97
CA ILE A 4 -6.79 -12.72 -13.55
C ILE A 4 -5.47 -12.89 -12.75
N GLU A 5 -5.29 -12.11 -11.69
CA GLU A 5 -4.10 -11.98 -10.84
C GLU A 5 -3.60 -13.29 -10.18
N GLU A 6 -2.28 -13.40 -9.96
CA GLU A 6 -1.52 -14.62 -9.59
C GLU A 6 -1.97 -15.37 -8.31
N THR A 7 -2.77 -14.78 -7.41
CA THR A 7 -3.28 -15.49 -6.23
C THR A 7 -4.66 -16.13 -6.43
N ALA A 8 -5.44 -15.62 -7.39
CA ALA A 8 -6.71 -16.23 -7.79
C ALA A 8 -6.49 -17.45 -8.69
N ASP A 9 -5.31 -17.56 -9.32
CA ASP A 9 -4.98 -18.58 -10.31
C ASP A 9 -4.97 -20.01 -9.73
N TYR A 10 -4.45 -20.20 -8.51
CA TYR A 10 -4.49 -21.49 -7.83
C TYR A 10 -5.92 -21.92 -7.43
N ARG A 11 -6.75 -20.97 -6.99
CA ARG A 11 -8.12 -21.26 -6.55
C ARG A 11 -9.03 -21.52 -7.74
N ALA A 12 -8.92 -20.73 -8.81
CA ALA A 12 -9.64 -20.95 -10.06
C ALA A 12 -9.21 -22.28 -10.71
N SER A 13 -7.91 -22.56 -10.77
CA SER A 13 -7.38 -23.84 -11.26
C SER A 13 -7.87 -25.03 -10.43
N PHE A 14 -7.94 -24.89 -9.10
CA PHE A 14 -8.49 -25.93 -8.21
C PHE A 14 -9.99 -26.16 -8.45
N VAL A 15 -10.77 -25.08 -8.59
CA VAL A 15 -12.21 -25.15 -8.87
C VAL A 15 -12.46 -25.85 -10.21
N VAL A 16 -11.74 -25.46 -11.26
CA VAL A 16 -11.82 -26.06 -12.60
C VAL A 16 -11.39 -27.52 -12.57
N CYS A 17 -10.25 -27.85 -11.96
CA CYS A 17 -9.79 -29.23 -11.81
C CYS A 17 -10.77 -30.09 -10.99
N SER A 18 -11.44 -29.51 -9.98
CA SER A 18 -12.45 -30.19 -9.18
C SER A 18 -13.72 -30.49 -9.98
N VAL A 19 -14.17 -29.56 -10.84
CA VAL A 19 -15.28 -29.78 -11.77
C VAL A 19 -14.97 -30.91 -12.74
N PHE A 20 -13.76 -30.94 -13.30
CA PHE A 20 -13.34 -31.99 -14.23
C PHE A 20 -13.18 -33.37 -13.58
N THR A 21 -12.62 -33.43 -12.38
CA THR A 21 -12.39 -34.71 -11.66
C THR A 21 -13.66 -35.31 -11.08
N ASN A 22 -14.64 -34.48 -10.71
CA ASN A 22 -15.88 -34.91 -10.04
C ASN A 22 -17.15 -34.84 -10.91
N ASN A 23 -17.00 -34.46 -12.19
CA ASN A 23 -18.10 -34.26 -13.14
C ASN A 23 -19.11 -33.18 -12.69
N GLY A 24 -18.59 -32.07 -12.18
CA GLY A 24 -19.38 -30.97 -11.61
C GLY A 24 -19.38 -30.91 -10.09
N PHE A 25 -19.90 -29.82 -9.54
CA PHE A 25 -20.08 -29.63 -8.10
C PHE A 25 -21.43 -30.14 -7.63
N LYS A 26 -21.50 -30.65 -6.41
CA LYS A 26 -22.77 -30.87 -5.73
C LYS A 26 -23.55 -29.53 -5.67
N PRO A 27 -24.88 -29.51 -5.89
CA PRO A 27 -25.66 -28.28 -5.96
C PRO A 27 -25.41 -27.30 -4.80
N LYS A 28 -25.35 -27.80 -3.55
CA LYS A 28 -25.05 -26.98 -2.36
C LYS A 28 -23.65 -26.36 -2.35
N MET A 29 -22.65 -27.05 -2.91
CA MET A 29 -21.29 -26.51 -3.01
C MET A 29 -21.19 -25.48 -4.13
N LEU A 30 -21.91 -25.71 -5.23
CA LEU A 30 -21.97 -24.76 -6.34
C LEU A 30 -22.62 -23.44 -5.88
N GLU A 31 -23.73 -23.53 -5.15
CA GLU A 31 -24.43 -22.38 -4.57
C GLU A 31 -23.56 -21.64 -3.54
N PHE A 32 -22.79 -22.39 -2.73
CA PHE A 32 -21.78 -21.80 -1.84
C PHE A 32 -20.73 -20.99 -2.64
N TYR A 33 -20.13 -21.57 -3.67
CA TYR A 33 -19.13 -20.84 -4.48
C TYR A 33 -19.73 -19.64 -5.22
N TYR A 34 -20.96 -19.74 -5.73
CA TYR A 34 -21.65 -18.57 -6.30
C TYR A 34 -21.79 -17.45 -5.27
N ARG A 35 -22.26 -17.79 -4.06
CA ARG A 35 -22.44 -16.81 -3.01
C ARG A 35 -21.11 -16.17 -2.58
N GLU A 36 -20.06 -16.96 -2.39
CA GLU A 36 -18.74 -16.45 -1.99
C GLU A 36 -18.13 -15.55 -3.07
N ILE A 37 -18.24 -15.92 -4.34
CA ILE A 37 -17.71 -15.11 -5.46
C ILE A 37 -18.50 -13.80 -5.56
N LEU A 38 -19.82 -13.84 -5.42
CA LEU A 38 -20.65 -12.64 -5.45
C LEU A 38 -20.42 -11.74 -4.23
N GLN A 39 -20.21 -12.31 -3.05
CA GLN A 39 -19.91 -11.57 -1.82
C GLN A 39 -18.51 -10.94 -1.83
N THR A 40 -17.54 -11.61 -2.45
CA THR A 40 -16.15 -11.15 -2.46
C THR A 40 -15.87 -10.17 -3.60
N TYR A 41 -16.45 -10.39 -4.78
CA TYR A 41 -16.09 -9.64 -6.00
C TYR A 41 -17.26 -8.79 -6.55
N GLY A 42 -18.48 -8.94 -6.03
CA GLY A 42 -19.64 -8.14 -6.43
C GLY A 42 -20.46 -8.73 -7.61
N PHE A 43 -21.65 -8.16 -7.83
CA PHE A 43 -22.65 -8.69 -8.79
C PHE A 43 -22.25 -8.56 -10.28
N GLU A 44 -21.31 -7.69 -10.62
CA GLU A 44 -20.75 -7.54 -11.98
C GLU A 44 -20.21 -8.87 -12.54
N HIS A 45 -19.66 -9.73 -11.67
CA HIS A 45 -19.09 -11.03 -12.04
C HIS A 45 -20.13 -12.12 -12.31
N THR A 46 -21.40 -11.90 -11.96
CA THR A 46 -22.51 -12.84 -12.28
C THR A 46 -22.61 -13.08 -13.77
N TYR A 47 -22.61 -12.00 -14.55
CA TYR A 47 -22.81 -12.06 -15.99
C TYR A 47 -21.48 -12.21 -16.75
N ARG A 48 -20.42 -11.49 -16.35
CA ARG A 48 -19.14 -11.49 -17.08
C ARG A 48 -18.32 -12.75 -16.86
N THR A 49 -18.31 -13.29 -15.65
CA THR A 49 -17.42 -14.40 -15.27
C THR A 49 -18.19 -15.70 -15.07
N LEU A 50 -19.20 -15.70 -14.20
CA LEU A 50 -19.92 -16.91 -13.82
C LEU A 50 -20.77 -17.48 -14.96
N SER A 51 -21.56 -16.64 -15.65
CA SER A 51 -22.33 -17.07 -16.82
C SER A 51 -21.44 -17.56 -17.96
N THR A 52 -20.28 -16.92 -18.18
CA THR A 52 -19.29 -17.35 -19.18
C THR A 52 -18.70 -18.71 -18.82
N LEU A 53 -18.38 -18.96 -17.55
CA LEU A 53 -17.85 -20.23 -17.06
C LEU A 53 -18.89 -21.37 -17.08
N GLU A 54 -20.15 -21.07 -16.79
CA GLU A 54 -21.27 -21.99 -16.95
C GLU A 54 -21.48 -22.36 -18.43
N THR A 55 -21.48 -21.36 -19.30
CA THR A 55 -21.64 -21.55 -20.76
C THR A 55 -20.46 -22.32 -21.35
N ALA A 56 -19.25 -22.10 -20.85
CA ALA A 56 -18.06 -22.88 -21.20
C ALA A 56 -18.03 -24.29 -20.58
N GLY A 57 -19.00 -24.64 -19.73
CA GLY A 57 -19.09 -25.94 -19.06
C GLY A 57 -18.01 -26.19 -18.00
N LEU A 58 -17.26 -25.15 -17.64
CA LEU A 58 -16.19 -25.13 -16.62
C LEU A 58 -16.75 -24.97 -15.21
N LEU A 59 -18.01 -24.56 -15.10
CA LEU A 59 -18.77 -24.49 -13.85
C LEU A 59 -20.13 -25.16 -14.09
N ARG A 60 -20.38 -26.33 -13.47
CA ARG A 60 -21.63 -27.07 -13.68
C ARG A 60 -22.07 -27.85 -12.45
N ALA A 61 -23.39 -28.01 -12.30
CA ALA A 61 -23.97 -28.90 -11.31
C ALA A 61 -23.72 -30.37 -11.67
N GLN A 62 -23.41 -31.18 -10.67
CA GLN A 62 -23.18 -32.60 -10.81
C GLN A 62 -24.51 -33.31 -11.14
N THR A 63 -24.61 -33.87 -12.34
CA THR A 63 -25.81 -34.58 -12.82
C THR A 63 -25.81 -36.07 -12.48
N GLN A 64 -24.65 -36.66 -12.18
CA GLN A 64 -24.50 -38.04 -11.69
C GLN A 64 -23.38 -38.16 -10.66
N PRO A 65 -23.51 -39.03 -9.63
CA PRO A 65 -22.44 -39.28 -8.67
C PRO A 65 -21.28 -40.01 -9.36
N SER A 66 -20.21 -39.28 -9.65
CA SER A 66 -19.06 -39.83 -10.38
C SER A 66 -18.11 -40.63 -9.48
N ARG A 67 -17.70 -41.81 -9.95
CA ARG A 67 -16.54 -42.58 -9.44
C ARG A 67 -15.23 -42.25 -10.21
N SER A 68 -15.13 -41.08 -10.85
CA SER A 68 -14.02 -40.73 -11.77
C SER A 68 -12.66 -40.59 -11.09
N TYR A 69 -12.57 -39.98 -9.90
CA TYR A 69 -11.26 -39.68 -9.30
C TYR A 69 -10.47 -40.94 -8.90
N ASN A 70 -11.12 -41.97 -8.37
CA ASN A 70 -10.45 -43.22 -8.03
C ASN A 70 -9.97 -44.01 -9.26
N GLN A 71 -10.66 -43.86 -10.39
CA GLN A 71 -10.21 -44.42 -11.67
C GLN A 71 -9.02 -43.63 -12.22
N LEU A 72 -9.08 -42.28 -12.20
CA LEU A 72 -8.00 -41.38 -12.57
C LEU A 72 -6.73 -41.60 -11.73
N ARG A 73 -6.88 -41.72 -10.41
CA ARG A 73 -5.78 -42.00 -9.47
C ARG A 73 -5.02 -43.27 -9.86
N LYS A 74 -5.73 -44.33 -10.26
CA LYS A 74 -5.14 -45.60 -10.71
C LYS A 74 -4.58 -45.52 -12.13
N SER A 75 -5.29 -44.89 -13.06
CA SER A 75 -4.89 -44.83 -14.47
C SER A 75 -3.67 -43.94 -14.72
N MET A 76 -3.55 -42.85 -13.96
CA MET A 76 -2.45 -41.88 -14.08
C MET A 76 -1.38 -42.02 -13.00
N LYS A 77 -1.46 -43.06 -12.15
CA LYS A 77 -0.52 -43.30 -11.03
C LYS A 77 -0.26 -42.03 -10.22
N LEU A 78 -1.35 -41.41 -9.75
CA LEU A 78 -1.25 -40.19 -8.93
C LEU A 78 -0.70 -40.48 -7.53
N VAL A 79 -0.81 -41.73 -7.05
CA VAL A 79 -0.18 -42.17 -5.81
C VAL A 79 0.75 -43.34 -6.12
N VAL A 80 2.00 -43.23 -5.69
CA VAL A 80 3.07 -44.22 -5.84
C VAL A 80 3.56 -44.55 -4.43
N GLU A 81 3.39 -45.80 -4.01
CA GLU A 81 3.68 -46.23 -2.63
C GLU A 81 5.19 -46.44 -2.39
N ASP A 82 5.94 -46.83 -3.43
CA ASP A 82 7.38 -47.06 -3.36
C ASP A 82 8.13 -45.98 -4.16
N VAL A 83 8.57 -44.91 -3.48
CA VAL A 83 9.36 -43.86 -4.12
C VAL A 83 10.81 -43.91 -3.66
N GLN A 84 11.73 -43.93 -4.62
CA GLN A 84 13.17 -43.94 -4.35
C GLN A 84 13.68 -42.53 -4.11
N GLU A 85 13.92 -42.17 -2.85
CA GLU A 85 14.31 -40.81 -2.47
C GLU A 85 15.74 -40.42 -2.86
N GLN A 86 16.64 -41.39 -2.92
CA GLN A 86 18.06 -41.16 -3.21
C GLN A 86 18.39 -41.11 -4.71
N ASN A 87 17.51 -41.64 -5.57
CA ASN A 87 17.69 -41.60 -7.02
C ASN A 87 16.31 -41.55 -7.72
N PRO A 88 15.68 -40.36 -7.77
CA PRO A 88 14.29 -40.25 -8.16
C PRO A 88 14.09 -40.53 -9.66
N ASN A 89 13.24 -41.52 -9.95
CA ASN A 89 12.85 -41.92 -11.30
C ASN A 89 11.40 -41.51 -11.66
N ASP A 90 10.68 -40.90 -10.71
CA ASP A 90 9.31 -40.42 -10.88
C ASP A 90 9.08 -39.12 -10.10
N ILE A 91 8.28 -38.21 -10.66
CA ILE A 91 7.95 -36.90 -10.07
C ILE A 91 7.17 -36.99 -8.75
N ALA A 92 6.58 -38.16 -8.44
CA ALA A 92 5.93 -38.42 -7.16
C ALA A 92 6.86 -38.29 -5.95
N TYR A 93 8.19 -38.32 -6.15
CA TYR A 93 9.20 -38.06 -5.11
C TYR A 93 9.05 -36.68 -4.47
N VAL A 94 8.72 -35.67 -5.27
CA VAL A 94 8.63 -34.28 -4.80
C VAL A 94 7.52 -34.10 -3.75
N PHE A 95 6.49 -34.94 -3.76
CA PHE A 95 5.39 -34.87 -2.79
C PHE A 95 5.17 -36.21 -2.07
N SER A 96 6.26 -36.88 -1.67
CA SER A 96 6.24 -38.05 -0.77
C SER A 96 5.24 -39.13 -1.20
N GLY A 97 5.27 -39.51 -2.49
CA GLY A 97 4.39 -40.54 -3.04
C GLY A 97 3.17 -40.02 -3.78
N TYR A 98 2.93 -38.70 -3.86
CA TYR A 98 1.87 -38.11 -4.66
C TYR A 98 2.41 -37.37 -5.89
N ALA A 99 1.81 -37.61 -7.06
CA ALA A 99 2.08 -36.84 -8.27
C ALA A 99 0.82 -36.03 -8.63
N PRO A 100 0.88 -34.69 -8.64
CA PRO A 100 -0.26 -33.85 -9.02
C PRO A 100 -0.79 -34.19 -10.42
N LEU A 101 -2.12 -34.16 -10.57
CA LEU A 101 -2.80 -34.51 -11.82
C LEU A 101 -2.35 -33.64 -13.01
N THR A 102 -2.17 -32.34 -12.79
CA THR A 102 -1.68 -31.37 -13.78
C THR A 102 -0.30 -31.74 -14.32
N VAL A 103 0.60 -32.15 -13.42
CA VAL A 103 1.97 -32.57 -13.75
C VAL A 103 1.96 -33.88 -14.53
N ARG A 104 1.11 -34.85 -14.16
CA ARG A 104 0.95 -36.09 -14.92
C ARG A 104 0.36 -35.86 -16.30
N LEU A 105 -0.61 -34.95 -16.43
CA LEU A 105 -1.16 -34.56 -17.73
C LEU A 105 -0.07 -33.95 -18.62
N ALA A 106 0.74 -33.02 -18.10
CA ALA A 106 1.88 -32.48 -18.83
C ALA A 106 2.89 -33.57 -19.24
N GLN A 107 3.19 -34.52 -18.34
CA GLN A 107 4.05 -35.67 -18.64
C GLN A 107 3.48 -36.58 -19.74
N PHE A 108 2.17 -36.74 -19.82
CA PHE A 108 1.51 -37.48 -20.91
C PHE A 108 1.53 -36.70 -22.23
N LEU A 109 1.40 -35.37 -22.19
CA LEU A 109 1.48 -34.51 -23.38
C LEU A 109 2.88 -34.49 -24.00
N ALA A 110 3.92 -34.61 -23.18
CA ALA A 110 5.31 -34.68 -23.65
C ALA A 110 5.67 -36.02 -24.33
N ARG A 111 4.79 -37.04 -24.33
CA ARG A 111 5.05 -38.33 -24.99
C ARG A 111 4.65 -38.28 -26.48
N PRO A 112 5.32 -39.04 -27.35
CA PRO A 112 5.10 -39.00 -28.81
C PRO A 112 3.67 -39.38 -29.28
N GLN A 113 2.85 -39.99 -28.42
CA GLN A 113 1.44 -40.31 -28.72
C GLN A 113 0.46 -39.17 -28.34
N GLY A 114 0.94 -38.10 -27.70
CA GLY A 114 0.19 -36.87 -27.38
C GLY A 114 -1.22 -37.11 -26.81
N TRP A 115 -2.16 -36.24 -27.18
CA TRP A 115 -3.58 -36.32 -26.80
C TRP A 115 -4.29 -37.62 -27.23
N ARG A 116 -3.84 -38.27 -28.33
CA ARG A 116 -4.46 -39.50 -28.86
C ARG A 116 -4.28 -40.71 -27.92
N GLY A 117 -3.14 -40.80 -27.25
CA GLY A 117 -2.92 -41.83 -26.21
C GLY A 117 -3.76 -41.62 -24.95
N LEU A 118 -4.26 -40.40 -24.73
CA LEU A 118 -5.20 -40.07 -23.67
C LEU A 118 -6.63 -40.48 -24.05
N GLU A 119 -7.06 -40.25 -25.30
CA GLU A 119 -8.40 -40.58 -25.83
C GLU A 119 -8.80 -42.06 -25.66
N GLU A 120 -7.87 -43.00 -25.83
CA GLU A 120 -8.14 -44.43 -25.59
C GLU A 120 -8.35 -44.77 -24.10
N LYS A 121 -7.68 -44.03 -23.19
CA LYS A 121 -7.83 -44.18 -21.74
C LYS A 121 -8.92 -43.28 -21.14
N SER A 122 -9.38 -42.28 -21.90
CA SER A 122 -10.29 -41.21 -21.48
C SER A 122 -11.70 -41.34 -22.06
N ARG A 123 -12.10 -42.50 -22.61
CA ARG A 123 -13.51 -42.73 -23.01
C ARG A 123 -14.55 -42.45 -21.90
N ASN A 124 -14.14 -42.35 -20.63
CA ASN A 124 -14.98 -41.96 -19.48
C ASN A 124 -14.73 -40.53 -18.95
N LEU A 125 -13.93 -39.74 -19.67
CA LEU A 125 -13.52 -38.38 -19.34
C LEU A 125 -14.03 -37.51 -20.50
N ASN A 126 -15.13 -36.78 -20.28
CA ASN A 126 -15.61 -35.74 -21.20
C ASN A 126 -14.59 -34.58 -21.25
N VAL A 127 -13.43 -34.81 -21.87
CA VAL A 127 -12.27 -33.90 -21.92
C VAL A 127 -12.18 -33.17 -23.26
N VAL A 128 -13.11 -33.40 -24.19
CA VAL A 128 -13.14 -32.64 -25.45
C VAL A 128 -14.29 -31.62 -25.40
N PRO A 129 -14.03 -30.30 -25.49
CA PRO A 129 -15.05 -29.38 -25.95
C PRO A 129 -15.40 -29.84 -27.36
N ARG A 130 -16.64 -30.31 -27.57
CA ARG A 130 -17.15 -30.53 -28.93
C ARG A 130 -16.87 -29.23 -29.69
N GLN A 131 -16.06 -29.30 -30.76
CA GLN A 131 -15.83 -28.16 -31.63
C GLN A 131 -17.20 -27.55 -31.96
N PRO A 132 -17.39 -26.23 -31.82
CA PRO A 132 -18.61 -25.61 -32.31
C PRO A 132 -18.65 -25.87 -33.82
N GLN A 133 -19.66 -26.60 -34.27
CA GLN A 133 -19.99 -26.69 -35.68
C GLN A 133 -20.25 -25.26 -36.15
N MET A 134 -19.39 -24.75 -37.04
CA MET A 134 -19.70 -23.54 -37.78
C MET A 134 -20.83 -23.88 -38.76
N ASP A 135 -22.07 -23.72 -38.28
CA ASP A 135 -23.21 -23.66 -39.17
C ASP A 135 -23.14 -22.33 -39.93
N THR A 136 -22.77 -22.47 -41.20
CA THR A 136 -22.93 -21.42 -42.21
C THR A 136 -24.42 -21.20 -42.47
N ALA A 137 -24.74 -19.97 -42.85
CA ALA A 137 -25.97 -19.51 -43.50
C ALA A 137 -27.03 -18.78 -42.62
N VAL A 138 -27.02 -17.45 -42.76
CA VAL A 138 -28.06 -16.67 -43.46
C VAL A 138 -29.50 -16.76 -42.91
N ASN A 139 -29.99 -15.57 -42.51
CA ASN A 139 -31.39 -15.07 -42.43
C ASN A 139 -31.93 -14.74 -41.02
N ARG A 140 -32.07 -13.43 -40.71
CA ARG A 140 -33.38 -12.77 -40.48
C ARG A 140 -33.23 -11.24 -40.23
N PRO A 141 -34.33 -10.46 -40.35
CA PRO A 141 -34.41 -9.22 -41.15
C PRO A 141 -34.30 -7.92 -40.32
N PRO A 142 -34.27 -6.73 -40.97
CA PRO A 142 -34.15 -5.44 -40.30
C PRO A 142 -35.53 -4.81 -40.03
N ILE A 143 -35.73 -4.27 -38.82
CA ILE A 143 -36.88 -3.42 -38.42
C ILE A 143 -36.32 -2.55 -37.29
N SER A 144 -35.97 -1.25 -37.42
CA SER A 144 -36.78 -0.07 -37.76
C SER A 144 -38.17 -0.09 -37.14
N ASP A 145 -38.30 0.25 -35.86
CA ASP A 145 -39.28 1.24 -35.38
C ASP A 145 -39.27 1.41 -33.85
N LEU A 146 -39.61 2.63 -33.43
CA LEU A 146 -40.02 3.11 -32.09
C LEU A 146 -38.97 3.85 -31.23
N LYS A 147 -39.01 5.18 -31.40
CA LYS A 147 -38.48 6.25 -30.51
C LYS A 147 -39.08 6.20 -29.09
N PRO A 148 -38.49 6.99 -28.16
CA PRO A 148 -39.35 7.96 -27.45
C PRO A 148 -38.82 9.41 -27.46
N LYS A 149 -39.72 10.28 -27.91
CA LYS A 149 -40.00 11.70 -27.59
C LYS A 149 -38.99 12.52 -26.77
N VAL A 150 -38.42 13.54 -27.42
CA VAL A 150 -38.01 14.80 -26.77
C VAL A 150 -38.98 15.89 -27.20
N VAL A 151 -39.62 16.53 -26.22
CA VAL A 151 -40.48 17.71 -26.40
C VAL A 151 -39.56 18.92 -26.58
N GLN A 152 -39.59 19.53 -27.77
CA GLN A 152 -38.98 20.83 -28.04
C GLN A 152 -40.00 21.94 -27.74
N HIS A 153 -39.60 22.92 -26.94
CA HIS A 153 -40.13 24.27 -27.02
C HIS A 153 -39.10 25.18 -27.70
N ARG A 154 -39.45 25.68 -28.89
CA ARG A 154 -38.89 26.86 -29.55
C ARG A 154 -39.54 28.14 -28.98
N PRO A 155 -38.90 29.30 -29.13
CA PRO A 155 -39.34 30.27 -30.15
C PRO A 155 -38.17 30.69 -31.07
N ALA A 156 -38.31 30.65 -32.41
CA ALA A 156 -38.72 31.75 -33.31
C ALA A 156 -37.62 32.83 -33.45
N GLN A 157 -36.71 32.69 -34.42
CA GLN A 157 -36.74 33.24 -35.79
C GLN A 157 -36.33 34.73 -35.87
N ASP A 158 -35.16 35.00 -36.47
CA ASP A 158 -35.12 35.92 -37.62
C ASP A 158 -33.94 35.58 -38.54
N HIS A 159 -34.16 35.70 -39.85
CA HIS A 159 -33.22 35.36 -40.92
C HIS A 159 -32.55 36.63 -41.47
N GLY A 160 -31.22 36.63 -41.57
CA GLY A 160 -30.46 37.64 -42.31
C GLY A 160 -29.20 37.03 -42.93
N HIS A 161 -29.22 36.86 -44.25
CA HIS A 161 -28.06 36.47 -45.05
C HIS A 161 -27.02 37.58 -45.09
N THR A 162 -25.74 37.29 -44.81
CA THR A 162 -24.59 37.81 -45.59
C THR A 162 -23.24 37.17 -45.19
N SER A 163 -22.49 36.83 -46.24
CA SER A 163 -21.02 36.79 -46.38
C SER A 163 -20.16 35.82 -45.56
N SER A 164 -19.52 34.94 -46.34
CA SER A 164 -18.43 34.02 -46.05
C SER A 164 -17.07 34.72 -45.91
N VAL A 165 -16.64 35.15 -44.72
CA VAL A 165 -15.20 35.46 -44.45
C VAL A 165 -14.87 35.30 -42.94
N ASN A 166 -15.37 34.28 -42.23
CA ASN A 166 -15.06 34.12 -40.79
C ASN A 166 -15.14 32.65 -40.30
N LYS A 167 -14.77 31.68 -41.15
CA LYS A 167 -14.83 30.24 -40.80
C LYS A 167 -13.53 29.65 -40.24
N GLU A 168 -12.42 30.39 -40.24
CA GLU A 168 -11.13 29.88 -39.73
C GLU A 168 -10.81 30.28 -38.28
N HIS A 169 -11.48 31.28 -37.70
CA HIS A 169 -11.26 31.70 -36.30
C HIS A 169 -12.36 31.27 -35.32
N LYS A 170 -13.31 30.42 -35.72
CA LYS A 170 -14.37 29.89 -34.83
C LYS A 170 -14.34 28.38 -34.61
N ASN A 171 -13.34 27.69 -35.18
CA ASN A 171 -13.13 26.26 -34.97
C ASN A 171 -12.06 25.95 -33.92
N GLU A 172 -11.34 26.96 -33.40
CA GLU A 172 -10.38 26.78 -32.28
C GLU A 172 -11.07 26.84 -30.90
N GLU A 173 -12.11 27.65 -30.71
CA GLU A 173 -12.79 27.80 -29.41
C GLU A 173 -13.79 26.66 -29.06
N ARG A 174 -13.79 25.55 -29.81
CA ARG A 174 -14.75 24.44 -29.57
C ARG A 174 -14.11 23.08 -29.32
N SER A 175 -12.80 23.05 -28.99
CA SER A 175 -12.04 21.81 -28.72
C SER A 175 -11.55 21.67 -27.27
N GLU A 176 -12.10 22.42 -26.33
CA GLU A 176 -11.80 22.28 -24.89
C GLU A 176 -13.09 21.93 -24.15
N MET A 177 -13.47 20.65 -24.16
CA MET A 177 -14.51 20.18 -23.26
C MET A 177 -13.82 19.27 -22.25
N ILE A 178 -13.59 19.81 -21.05
CA ILE A 178 -13.11 19.06 -19.89
C ILE A 178 -14.04 17.86 -19.69
N SER A 179 -13.49 16.66 -19.43
CA SER A 179 -14.33 15.51 -19.09
C SER A 179 -15.23 15.88 -17.92
N LEU A 180 -16.50 15.43 -17.92
CA LEU A 180 -17.44 15.80 -16.86
C LEU A 180 -16.86 15.46 -15.47
N ASP A 181 -16.14 14.35 -15.38
CA ASP A 181 -15.49 13.87 -14.15
C ASP A 181 -14.31 14.77 -13.74
N GLU A 182 -13.42 15.16 -14.67
CA GLU A 182 -12.29 16.06 -14.40
C GLU A 182 -12.78 17.46 -14.00
N TRP A 183 -13.87 17.93 -14.61
CA TRP A 183 -14.49 19.21 -14.27
C TRP A 183 -15.11 19.18 -12.87
N GLU A 184 -15.77 18.08 -12.50
CA GLU A 184 -16.31 17.89 -11.16
C GLU A 184 -15.20 17.84 -10.10
N VAL A 185 -14.09 17.17 -10.37
CA VAL A 185 -12.91 17.15 -9.48
C VAL A 185 -12.30 18.55 -9.37
N LEU A 186 -12.08 19.25 -10.49
CA LEU A 186 -11.57 20.63 -10.48
C LEU A 186 -12.49 21.56 -9.67
N LEU A 187 -13.81 21.47 -9.84
CA LEU A 187 -14.78 22.24 -9.06
C LEU A 187 -14.72 21.90 -7.57
N LYS A 188 -14.62 20.61 -7.22
CA LYS A 188 -14.51 20.16 -5.82
C LYS A 188 -13.28 20.78 -5.14
N TYR A 189 -12.13 20.77 -5.79
CA TYR A 189 -10.89 21.33 -5.21
C TYR A 189 -10.88 22.85 -5.23
N THR A 190 -11.32 23.51 -6.31
CA THR A 190 -11.41 24.98 -6.37
C THR A 190 -12.41 25.56 -5.38
N HIS A 191 -13.51 24.84 -5.07
CA HIS A 191 -14.42 25.26 -4.01
C HIS A 191 -13.83 25.11 -2.60
N SER A 192 -13.01 24.08 -2.39
CA SER A 192 -12.40 23.79 -1.09
C SER A 192 -11.17 24.65 -0.83
N PHE A 193 -10.43 24.99 -1.89
CA PHE A 193 -9.17 25.75 -1.88
C PHE A 193 -9.14 26.77 -3.04
N PRO A 194 -9.90 27.87 -2.95
CA PRO A 194 -9.98 28.88 -4.02
C PRO A 194 -8.63 29.48 -4.42
N GLU A 195 -7.70 29.60 -3.46
CA GLU A 195 -6.34 30.08 -3.64
C GLU A 195 -5.45 29.18 -4.51
N LEU A 196 -5.85 27.93 -4.75
CA LEU A 196 -5.14 26.97 -5.58
C LEU A 196 -5.67 26.87 -7.01
N GLN A 197 -6.69 27.65 -7.37
CA GLN A 197 -7.36 27.52 -8.66
C GLN A 197 -6.41 27.59 -9.86
N ASP A 198 -5.50 28.56 -9.87
CA ASP A 198 -4.54 28.73 -10.97
C ASP A 198 -3.53 27.57 -11.01
N ASP A 199 -3.07 27.09 -9.85
CA ASP A 199 -2.15 25.96 -9.76
C ASP A 199 -2.81 24.63 -10.21
N LEU A 200 -4.07 24.40 -9.83
CA LEU A 200 -4.84 23.23 -10.27
C LEU A 200 -5.04 23.24 -11.80
N GLN A 201 -5.38 24.39 -12.37
CA GLN A 201 -5.60 24.52 -13.81
C GLN A 201 -4.30 24.35 -14.62
N THR A 202 -3.20 24.93 -14.14
CA THR A 202 -1.87 24.80 -14.77
C THR A 202 -1.27 23.40 -14.65
N MET A 203 -1.75 22.57 -13.73
CA MET A 203 -1.38 21.15 -13.64
C MET A 203 -2.29 20.26 -14.50
N LEU A 204 -3.59 20.57 -14.54
CA LEU A 204 -4.58 19.79 -15.30
C LEU A 204 -4.39 19.93 -16.81
N THR A 205 -4.15 21.15 -17.30
CA THR A 205 -4.07 21.44 -18.74
C THR A 205 -2.95 20.64 -19.41
N PRO A 206 -1.73 20.57 -18.85
CA PRO A 206 -0.69 19.71 -19.38
C PRO A 206 -1.04 18.21 -19.38
N LEU A 207 -1.61 17.70 -18.29
CA LEU A 207 -2.01 16.30 -18.19
C LEU A 207 -3.07 15.92 -19.24
N GLN A 208 -4.01 16.81 -19.54
CA GLN A 208 -4.98 16.61 -20.61
C GLN A 208 -4.33 16.58 -21.99
N GLY A 209 -3.33 17.44 -22.22
CA GLY A 209 -2.52 17.43 -23.43
C GLY A 209 -1.81 16.09 -23.64
N LEU A 210 -1.19 15.55 -22.57
CA LEU A 210 -0.54 14.23 -22.59
C LEU A 210 -1.55 13.10 -22.78
N ARG A 211 -2.69 13.11 -22.08
CA ARG A 211 -3.76 12.11 -22.22
C ARG A 211 -4.26 12.05 -23.67
N LYS A 212 -4.52 13.21 -24.28
CA LYS A 212 -4.93 13.30 -25.69
C LYS A 212 -3.86 12.75 -26.63
N ALA A 213 -2.58 13.00 -26.37
CA ALA A 213 -1.49 12.45 -27.17
C ALA A 213 -1.42 10.91 -27.08
N VAL A 214 -1.67 10.35 -25.91
CA VAL A 214 -1.73 8.89 -25.69
C VAL A 214 -2.95 8.27 -26.39
N ASP A 215 -4.10 8.96 -26.38
CA ASP A 215 -5.36 8.46 -26.91
C ASP A 215 -5.55 8.68 -28.42
N ASP A 216 -4.80 9.59 -29.04
CA ASP A 216 -4.90 9.91 -30.48
C ASP A 216 -4.34 8.78 -31.36
N LYS A 217 -5.19 7.77 -31.60
CA LYS A 217 -4.92 6.65 -32.51
C LYS A 217 -4.99 7.02 -33.99
N SER A 218 -5.29 8.28 -34.35
CA SER A 218 -5.64 8.67 -35.72
C SER A 218 -4.43 8.93 -36.63
N LYS A 219 -3.22 9.09 -36.08
CA LYS A 219 -2.00 9.48 -36.83
C LYS A 219 -0.92 8.39 -36.96
N GLY A 220 -1.16 7.17 -36.47
CA GLY A 220 -0.18 6.07 -36.49
C GLY A 220 0.35 5.74 -35.09
N HIS A 221 1.49 5.04 -35.01
CA HIS A 221 2.09 4.61 -33.75
C HIS A 221 3.00 5.65 -33.08
N ILE A 222 3.33 6.74 -33.75
CA ILE A 222 4.37 7.70 -33.33
C ILE A 222 3.74 8.98 -32.79
N ILE A 223 4.13 9.39 -31.58
CA ILE A 223 3.69 10.63 -30.95
C ILE A 223 4.34 11.85 -31.64
N GLN A 224 3.58 12.94 -31.85
CA GLN A 224 4.13 14.20 -32.38
C GLN A 224 4.78 15.03 -31.25
N TYR A 225 5.98 14.64 -30.83
CA TYR A 225 6.71 15.22 -29.69
C TYR A 225 6.93 16.74 -29.77
N SER A 226 7.19 17.28 -30.96
CA SER A 226 7.36 18.73 -31.18
C SER A 226 6.13 19.57 -30.79
N ARG A 227 4.93 18.98 -30.78
CA ARG A 227 3.69 19.66 -30.36
C ARG A 227 3.42 19.57 -28.86
N LEU A 228 4.16 18.71 -28.15
CA LEU A 228 4.00 18.46 -26.72
C LEU A 228 5.12 19.07 -25.88
N GLY A 229 6.20 19.56 -26.51
CA GLY A 229 7.33 20.16 -25.80
C GLY A 229 6.92 21.25 -24.80
N GLY A 230 6.08 22.21 -25.22
CA GLY A 230 5.59 23.25 -24.30
C GLY A 230 4.77 22.69 -23.13
N THR A 231 3.90 21.72 -23.42
CA THR A 231 3.03 21.05 -22.44
C THR A 231 3.83 20.31 -21.38
N ILE A 232 4.83 19.51 -21.79
CA ILE A 232 5.60 18.69 -20.86
C ILE A 232 6.61 19.52 -20.05
N VAL A 233 7.18 20.57 -20.64
CA VAL A 233 8.07 21.50 -19.93
C VAL A 233 7.31 22.26 -18.84
N GLU A 234 6.11 22.75 -19.12
CA GLU A 234 5.26 23.42 -18.11
C GLU A 234 4.96 22.50 -16.92
N LEU A 235 4.63 21.22 -17.19
CA LEU A 235 4.40 20.23 -16.14
C LEU A 235 5.69 19.89 -15.39
N ALA A 236 6.84 19.83 -16.07
CA ALA A 236 8.14 19.58 -15.46
C ALA A 236 8.52 20.71 -14.49
N GLU A 237 8.36 21.97 -14.87
CA GLU A 237 8.61 23.13 -14.00
C GLU A 237 7.74 23.09 -12.74
N LYS A 238 6.46 22.77 -12.88
CA LYS A 238 5.56 22.62 -11.73
C LYS A 238 5.91 21.41 -10.86
N SER A 239 6.33 20.30 -11.45
CA SER A 239 6.79 19.13 -10.70
C SER A 239 8.02 19.45 -9.85
N TYR A 240 8.96 20.22 -10.41
CA TYR A 240 10.17 20.66 -9.72
C TYR A 240 9.85 21.64 -8.58
N SER A 241 8.94 22.60 -8.82
CA SER A 241 8.44 23.49 -7.77
C SER A 241 7.74 22.72 -6.64
N THR A 242 6.99 21.67 -6.97
CA THR A 242 6.32 20.81 -5.99
C THR A 242 7.32 20.06 -5.14
N TYR A 243 8.33 19.45 -5.78
CA TYR A 243 9.42 18.73 -5.15
C TYR A 243 10.24 19.62 -4.19
N THR A 244 10.69 20.79 -4.66
CA THR A 244 11.52 21.70 -3.85
C THR A 244 10.78 22.35 -2.68
N SER A 245 9.45 22.30 -2.68
CA SER A 245 8.62 22.89 -1.62
C SER A 245 8.38 21.98 -0.42
N ALA A 246 8.87 20.73 -0.46
CA ALA A 246 8.67 19.71 0.58
C ALA A 246 9.11 20.13 2.00
N GLY A 247 10.04 21.09 2.11
CA GLY A 247 10.54 21.64 3.37
C GLY A 247 10.01 23.04 3.72
N THR A 248 8.98 23.54 3.03
CA THR A 248 8.46 24.90 3.21
C THR A 248 7.10 24.92 3.91
N ASN A 249 6.65 26.10 4.34
CA ASN A 249 5.31 26.33 4.90
C ASN A 249 4.17 25.97 3.91
N ASP A 250 4.49 25.76 2.62
CA ASP A 250 3.52 25.43 1.57
C ASP A 250 3.31 23.92 1.35
N SER A 251 3.95 23.06 2.16
CA SER A 251 3.88 21.60 2.01
C SER A 251 2.44 21.05 2.00
N GLU A 252 1.53 21.59 2.83
CA GLU A 252 0.11 21.20 2.83
C GLU A 252 -0.60 21.56 1.51
N LYS A 253 -0.27 22.73 0.93
CA LYS A 253 -0.78 23.18 -0.37
C LYS A 253 -0.33 22.22 -1.48
N PHE A 254 0.94 21.85 -1.51
CA PHE A 254 1.46 20.92 -2.50
C PHE A 254 0.94 19.49 -2.30
N SER A 255 0.73 19.05 -1.06
CA SER A 255 0.06 17.77 -0.79
C SER A 255 -1.36 17.75 -1.38
N THR A 256 -2.10 18.85 -1.26
CA THR A 256 -3.44 19.00 -1.86
C THR A 256 -3.38 18.95 -3.39
N LEU A 257 -2.39 19.58 -4.01
CA LEU A 257 -2.17 19.47 -5.46
C LEU A 257 -1.88 18.03 -5.89
N MET A 258 -1.11 17.27 -5.10
CA MET A 258 -0.85 15.86 -5.39
C MET A 258 -2.09 14.98 -5.25
N GLU A 259 -2.93 15.21 -4.25
CA GLU A 259 -4.22 14.53 -4.13
C GLU A 259 -5.09 14.78 -5.37
N PHE A 260 -5.13 16.03 -5.85
CA PHE A 260 -5.82 16.38 -7.09
C PHE A 260 -5.25 15.62 -8.30
N ILE A 261 -3.91 15.59 -8.49
CA ILE A 261 -3.25 14.84 -9.58
C ILE A 261 -3.64 13.37 -9.53
N ILE A 262 -3.70 12.77 -8.34
CA ILE A 262 -4.10 11.37 -8.16
C ILE A 262 -5.57 11.17 -8.56
N GLU A 263 -6.47 12.07 -8.13
CA GLU A 263 -7.90 11.99 -8.48
C GLU A 263 -8.17 12.15 -9.98
N VAL A 264 -7.34 12.91 -10.72
CA VAL A 264 -7.43 13.03 -12.19
C VAL A 264 -6.61 11.99 -12.95
N GLU A 265 -6.19 10.92 -12.27
CA GLU A 265 -5.40 9.78 -12.79
C GLU A 265 -4.05 10.20 -13.41
N GLY A 266 -3.42 11.26 -12.90
CA GLY A 266 -2.17 11.79 -13.44
C GLY A 266 -1.03 10.76 -13.50
N ALA A 267 -0.95 9.86 -12.51
CA ALA A 267 0.02 8.75 -12.53
C ALA A 267 -0.17 7.82 -13.74
N THR A 268 -1.41 7.46 -14.06
CA THR A 268 -1.76 6.61 -15.21
C THR A 268 -1.49 7.30 -16.54
N VAL A 269 -1.79 8.59 -16.64
CA VAL A 269 -1.48 9.40 -17.83
C VAL A 269 0.03 9.44 -18.08
N LEU A 270 0.81 9.79 -17.05
CA LEU A 270 2.27 9.86 -17.13
C LEU A 270 2.88 8.51 -17.48
N HIS A 271 2.44 7.44 -16.83
CA HIS A 271 2.93 6.10 -17.12
C HIS A 271 2.60 5.64 -18.54
N SER A 272 1.37 5.87 -19.01
CA SER A 272 0.97 5.52 -20.37
C SER A 272 1.78 6.29 -21.42
N PHE A 273 2.06 7.58 -21.15
CA PHE A 273 2.90 8.41 -21.98
C PHE A 273 4.35 7.88 -22.02
N VAL A 274 4.95 7.59 -20.86
CA VAL A 274 6.29 7.00 -20.75
C VAL A 274 6.40 5.66 -21.50
N LYS A 275 5.39 4.78 -21.39
CA LYS A 275 5.38 3.51 -22.12
C LYS A 275 5.39 3.68 -23.63
N ASN A 276 4.64 4.65 -24.15
CA ASN A 276 4.66 4.96 -25.57
C ASN A 276 6.00 5.58 -25.99
N CYS A 277 6.55 6.49 -25.18
CA CYS A 277 7.87 7.07 -25.45
C CYS A 277 8.97 6.00 -25.48
N PHE A 278 8.98 5.03 -24.55
CA PHE A 278 9.90 3.90 -24.61
C PHE A 278 9.73 3.07 -25.89
N LYS A 279 8.49 2.77 -26.26
CA LYS A 279 8.21 2.04 -27.50
C LYS A 279 8.79 2.77 -28.71
N ASP A 280 8.55 4.07 -28.81
CA ASP A 280 9.03 4.90 -29.91
C ASP A 280 10.56 5.01 -29.89
N TYR A 281 11.16 5.24 -28.72
CA TYR A 281 12.62 5.30 -28.50
C TYR A 281 13.34 4.06 -29.07
N TYR A 282 12.79 2.87 -28.83
CA TYR A 282 13.37 1.64 -29.36
C TYR A 282 13.08 1.38 -30.85
N THR A 283 12.12 2.09 -31.46
CA THR A 283 11.80 1.94 -32.88
C THR A 283 12.45 3.00 -33.76
N ASP A 284 12.63 4.23 -33.26
CA ASP A 284 13.20 5.36 -34.00
C ASP A 284 14.71 5.20 -34.26
N GLY A 285 15.40 4.36 -33.48
CA GLY A 285 16.82 4.01 -33.69
C GLY A 285 17.13 3.25 -34.99
N THR A 286 16.18 3.13 -35.92
CA THR A 286 16.38 2.44 -37.22
C THR A 286 16.33 3.35 -38.46
N ASP A 287 15.98 4.63 -38.34
CA ASP A 287 15.86 5.58 -39.48
C ASP A 287 16.86 6.75 -39.38
N ASP A 288 18.16 6.44 -39.38
CA ASP A 288 19.24 7.44 -39.39
C ASP A 288 19.47 8.09 -40.79
N GLU A 289 18.64 7.76 -41.80
CA GLU A 289 18.86 8.21 -43.19
C GLU A 289 18.16 9.54 -43.58
N LEU A 290 17.45 10.24 -42.68
CA LEU A 290 16.63 11.41 -43.07
C LEU A 290 16.83 12.70 -42.27
N ARG A 291 17.97 12.90 -41.61
CA ARG A 291 18.32 14.22 -41.03
C ARG A 291 18.84 15.18 -42.11
N THR A 292 17.94 15.97 -42.71
CA THR A 292 18.32 17.14 -43.53
C THR A 292 18.50 18.38 -42.65
N SER A 293 19.51 19.18 -42.98
CA SER A 293 20.22 20.13 -42.12
C SER A 293 19.49 21.44 -41.74
N ASP A 294 18.17 21.53 -41.86
CA ASP A 294 17.45 22.82 -41.74
C ASP A 294 16.13 22.74 -40.94
N GLN A 295 16.10 22.11 -39.77
CA GLN A 295 14.93 22.21 -38.86
C GLN A 295 15.34 22.75 -37.48
N GLU A 296 14.71 23.86 -37.12
CA GLU A 296 14.71 24.51 -35.80
C GLU A 296 14.45 23.45 -34.70
N GLU A 297 15.18 23.55 -33.58
CA GLU A 297 15.16 22.64 -32.40
C GLU A 297 13.85 21.84 -32.23
N THR A 298 13.79 20.66 -32.85
CA THR A 298 12.65 19.76 -32.73
C THR A 298 12.77 18.98 -31.43
N PHE A 299 11.92 19.30 -30.44
CA PHE A 299 11.76 18.51 -29.22
C PHE A 299 11.58 17.01 -29.56
N THR A 300 12.48 16.17 -29.08
CA THR A 300 12.62 14.78 -29.52
C THR A 300 11.80 13.79 -28.68
N CYS A 301 11.73 12.53 -29.14
CA CYS A 301 11.20 11.42 -28.33
C CYS A 301 12.00 11.25 -27.02
N PHE A 302 13.33 11.37 -27.11
CA PHE A 302 14.23 11.28 -25.95
C PHE A 302 13.93 12.39 -24.93
N ASP A 303 13.86 13.65 -25.37
CA ASP A 303 13.55 14.78 -24.48
C ASP A 303 12.22 14.56 -23.77
N SER A 304 11.19 14.14 -24.52
CA SER A 304 9.86 13.88 -23.99
C SER A 304 9.85 12.75 -22.96
N LEU A 305 10.60 11.67 -23.21
CA LEU A 305 10.76 10.57 -22.28
C LEU A 305 11.44 11.04 -20.99
N LEU A 306 12.55 11.76 -21.11
CA LEU A 306 13.34 12.23 -19.98
C LEU A 306 12.52 13.16 -19.10
N PHE A 307 11.85 14.17 -19.67
CA PHE A 307 10.98 15.06 -18.89
C PHE A 307 9.84 14.32 -18.20
N ALA A 308 9.20 13.35 -18.87
CA ALA A 308 8.14 12.55 -18.25
C ALA A 308 8.66 11.71 -17.07
N LEU A 309 9.83 11.08 -17.21
CA LEU A 309 10.47 10.34 -16.14
C LEU A 309 10.83 11.27 -14.97
N SER A 310 11.40 12.45 -15.24
CA SER A 310 11.70 13.44 -14.20
C SER A 310 10.45 13.92 -13.46
N ILE A 311 9.32 14.12 -14.15
CA ILE A 311 8.04 14.47 -13.51
C ILE A 311 7.60 13.37 -12.54
N ILE A 312 7.64 12.10 -12.98
CA ILE A 312 7.29 10.96 -12.12
C ILE A 312 8.25 10.89 -10.93
N GLN A 313 9.56 11.05 -11.14
CA GLN A 313 10.57 11.01 -10.10
C GLN A 313 10.34 12.09 -9.03
N ASN A 314 10.07 13.33 -9.43
CA ASN A 314 9.80 14.47 -8.55
C ASN A 314 8.54 14.23 -7.70
N PHE A 315 7.44 13.81 -8.32
CA PHE A 315 6.20 13.51 -7.61
C PHE A 315 6.33 12.30 -6.68
N ALA A 316 7.05 11.27 -7.11
CA ALA A 316 7.35 10.10 -6.30
C ALA A 316 8.29 10.41 -5.13
N ASP A 317 9.14 11.44 -5.23
CA ASP A 317 9.94 11.85 -4.08
C ASP A 317 9.09 12.54 -3.00
N PHE A 318 8.06 13.27 -3.43
CA PHE A 318 7.27 14.13 -2.56
C PHE A 318 6.10 13.43 -1.85
N HIS A 319 5.33 12.55 -2.53
CA HIS A 319 4.01 12.13 -2.03
C HIS A 319 3.73 10.62 -2.06
N ASP A 320 3.42 10.02 -0.90
CA ASP A 320 3.15 8.57 -0.72
C ASP A 320 2.01 8.06 -1.60
N GLY A 321 0.90 8.83 -1.69
CA GLY A 321 -0.25 8.45 -2.50
C GLY A 321 0.08 8.38 -3.99
N PHE A 322 1.02 9.23 -4.46
CA PHE A 322 1.44 9.20 -5.86
C PHE A 322 2.37 8.02 -6.14
N CYS A 323 3.25 7.67 -5.20
CA CYS A 323 4.02 6.43 -5.27
C CYS A 323 3.10 5.21 -5.37
N LEU A 324 2.05 5.15 -4.53
CA LEU A 324 1.10 4.04 -4.53
C LEU A 324 0.35 3.95 -5.86
N ALA A 325 -0.17 5.07 -6.37
CA ALA A 325 -0.85 5.13 -7.66
C ALA A 325 0.09 4.70 -8.81
N SER A 326 1.33 5.20 -8.82
CA SER A 326 2.35 4.84 -9.82
C SER A 326 2.73 3.37 -9.77
N ALA A 327 2.90 2.81 -8.57
CA ALA A 327 3.20 1.39 -8.38
C ALA A 327 2.04 0.49 -8.84
N GLN A 328 0.80 0.86 -8.52
CA GLN A 328 -0.42 0.18 -8.97
C GLN A 328 -0.58 0.19 -10.49
N ASP A 329 -0.24 1.31 -11.13
CA ASP A 329 -0.34 1.45 -12.59
C ASP A 329 0.76 0.68 -13.34
N GLY A 330 1.84 0.30 -12.65
CA GLY A 330 2.91 -0.54 -13.18
C GLY A 330 4.20 0.21 -13.52
N VAL A 331 4.39 1.44 -13.03
CA VAL A 331 5.62 2.24 -13.26
C VAL A 331 6.87 1.47 -12.81
N VAL A 332 6.81 0.78 -11.66
CA VAL A 332 7.92 -0.03 -11.14
C VAL A 332 8.32 -1.12 -12.14
N LEU A 333 7.33 -1.84 -12.69
CA LEU A 333 7.58 -2.88 -13.70
C LEU A 333 8.22 -2.28 -14.96
N THR A 334 7.65 -1.19 -15.48
CA THR A 334 8.19 -0.50 -16.66
C THR A 334 9.62 -0.03 -16.44
N CYS A 335 9.95 0.62 -15.32
CA CYS A 335 11.32 1.01 -15.02
C CYS A 335 12.24 -0.22 -14.93
N MET A 336 11.84 -1.29 -14.24
CA MET A 336 12.64 -2.52 -14.11
C MET A 336 12.89 -3.23 -15.45
N GLU A 337 11.90 -3.27 -16.35
CA GLU A 337 12.06 -3.86 -17.68
C GLU A 337 13.00 -3.03 -18.56
N ASN A 338 12.87 -1.70 -18.53
CA ASN A 338 13.66 -0.81 -19.37
C ASN A 338 15.13 -0.72 -18.90
N ILE A 339 15.43 -0.69 -17.59
CA ILE A 339 16.82 -0.71 -17.13
C ILE A 339 17.53 -2.00 -17.58
N LYS A 340 16.85 -3.15 -17.51
CA LYS A 340 17.40 -4.44 -17.97
C LYS A 340 17.64 -4.44 -19.47
N ARG A 341 16.68 -3.92 -20.23
CA ARG A 341 16.77 -3.90 -21.68
C ARG A 341 17.91 -3.00 -22.14
N ILE A 342 18.01 -1.80 -21.56
CA ILE A 342 19.08 -0.85 -21.89
C ILE A 342 20.45 -1.45 -21.58
N ASP A 343 20.62 -2.08 -20.42
CA ASP A 343 21.86 -2.77 -20.06
C ASP A 343 22.22 -3.93 -20.99
N GLN A 344 21.22 -4.65 -21.53
CA GLN A 344 21.43 -5.74 -22.48
C GLN A 344 21.74 -5.27 -23.92
N GLU A 345 21.21 -4.12 -24.32
CA GLU A 345 21.34 -3.58 -25.67
C GLU A 345 22.57 -2.67 -25.83
N ASN A 346 23.19 -2.20 -24.73
CA ASN A 346 24.34 -1.29 -24.75
C ASN A 346 25.48 -1.85 -23.88
N ASP A 347 26.57 -2.35 -24.47
CA ASP A 347 27.64 -3.02 -23.71
C ASP A 347 28.56 -2.03 -22.95
N ASP A 348 28.59 -0.75 -23.34
CA ASP A 348 29.57 0.24 -22.87
C ASP A 348 28.96 1.46 -22.15
N TRP A 349 27.65 1.43 -21.85
CA TRP A 349 26.94 2.55 -21.19
C TRP A 349 27.59 2.99 -19.86
N GLN A 350 28.25 2.08 -19.14
CA GLN A 350 28.95 2.38 -17.88
C GLN A 350 30.23 3.22 -18.06
N SER A 351 30.68 3.40 -19.29
CA SER A 351 31.85 4.22 -19.66
C SER A 351 31.50 5.44 -20.50
N GLU A 352 30.21 5.61 -20.80
CA GLU A 352 29.70 6.80 -21.48
C GLU A 352 29.73 8.03 -20.55
N ASP A 353 29.63 9.20 -21.17
CA ASP A 353 29.50 10.48 -20.45
C ASP A 353 28.18 10.52 -19.66
N GLU A 354 28.17 11.18 -18.50
CA GLU A 354 26.96 11.36 -17.69
C GLU A 354 25.85 12.17 -18.40
N GLY A 355 26.15 12.79 -19.54
CA GLY A 355 25.16 13.40 -20.43
C GLY A 355 24.57 12.48 -21.50
N SER A 356 24.94 11.19 -21.57
CA SER A 356 24.43 10.27 -22.59
C SER A 356 22.93 9.96 -22.39
N GLU A 357 22.22 9.74 -23.49
CA GLU A 357 20.79 9.41 -23.43
C GLU A 357 20.53 8.16 -22.58
N THR A 358 21.39 7.15 -22.76
CA THR A 358 21.38 5.89 -22.03
C THR A 358 21.55 6.09 -20.52
N PHE A 359 22.56 6.87 -20.12
CA PHE A 359 22.80 7.18 -18.72
C PHE A 359 21.60 7.90 -18.10
N LEU A 360 21.09 8.96 -18.76
CA LEU A 360 20.01 9.79 -18.22
C LEU A 360 18.72 9.00 -18.01
N ILE A 361 18.39 8.08 -18.91
CA ILE A 361 17.22 7.19 -18.77
C ILE A 361 17.42 6.19 -17.61
N LEU A 362 18.60 5.59 -17.50
CA LEU A 362 18.92 4.65 -16.42
C LEU A 362 18.89 5.34 -15.05
N ASP A 363 19.48 6.53 -14.94
CA ASP A 363 19.50 7.31 -13.71
C ASP A 363 18.08 7.72 -13.28
N ALA A 364 17.27 8.22 -14.21
CA ALA A 364 15.87 8.55 -13.94
C ALA A 364 15.04 7.32 -13.52
N CYS A 365 15.15 6.20 -14.23
CA CYS A 365 14.42 4.97 -13.89
C CYS A 365 14.83 4.44 -12.51
N THR A 366 16.13 4.37 -12.21
CA THR A 366 16.60 3.90 -10.91
C THR A 366 16.27 4.87 -9.77
N GLY A 367 16.26 6.18 -10.04
CA GLY A 367 15.76 7.20 -9.13
C GLY A 367 14.28 7.05 -8.79
N ILE A 368 13.42 6.76 -9.79
CA ILE A 368 11.99 6.47 -9.57
C ILE A 368 11.83 5.23 -8.70
N LEU A 369 12.56 4.15 -8.99
CA LEU A 369 12.53 2.92 -8.19
C LEU A 369 12.98 3.18 -6.75
N HIS A 370 14.02 4.00 -6.57
CA HIS A 370 14.49 4.43 -5.25
C HIS A 370 13.39 5.21 -4.53
N ASN A 371 12.77 6.21 -5.13
CA ASN A 371 11.75 7.02 -4.45
C ASN A 371 10.52 6.19 -4.06
N ILE A 372 10.03 5.34 -4.96
CA ILE A 372 8.88 4.46 -4.67
C ILE A 372 9.22 3.46 -3.57
N SER A 373 10.40 2.82 -3.62
CA SER A 373 10.84 1.92 -2.55
C SER A 373 11.05 2.67 -1.23
N ARG A 374 11.60 3.91 -1.30
CA ARG A 374 11.84 4.84 -0.18
C ARG A 374 10.57 5.20 0.58
N ARG A 375 9.45 5.35 -0.13
CA ARG A 375 8.21 5.83 0.48
C ARG A 375 7.27 4.70 0.87
N LEU A 376 7.09 3.71 -0.02
CA LEU A 376 6.13 2.62 0.21
C LEU A 376 6.67 1.48 1.07
N ARG A 377 7.92 1.06 0.86
CA ARG A 377 8.52 -0.16 1.47
C ARG A 377 7.79 -1.47 1.11
N ASP A 378 6.83 -1.43 0.18
CA ASP A 378 6.01 -2.58 -0.18
C ASP A 378 6.68 -3.42 -1.26
N ARG A 379 7.18 -4.59 -0.85
CA ARG A 379 7.89 -5.53 -1.73
C ARG A 379 7.02 -6.12 -2.84
N GLN A 380 5.69 -6.11 -2.68
CA GLN A 380 4.79 -6.70 -3.68
C GLN A 380 4.94 -6.05 -5.06
N TRP A 381 5.27 -4.76 -5.10
CA TRP A 381 5.50 -4.01 -6.34
C TRP A 381 6.86 -4.31 -6.98
N PHE A 382 7.78 -4.85 -6.20
CA PHE A 382 9.16 -5.16 -6.54
C PHE A 382 9.40 -6.68 -6.62
N ALA A 383 8.36 -7.45 -6.95
CA ALA A 383 8.49 -8.90 -7.06
C ALA A 383 9.58 -9.27 -8.09
N ASN A 384 10.50 -10.16 -7.69
CA ASN A 384 11.62 -10.61 -8.53
C ASN A 384 12.61 -9.50 -8.96
N SER A 385 12.72 -8.40 -8.21
CA SER A 385 13.69 -7.33 -8.51
C SER A 385 15.07 -7.52 -7.88
N ASP A 386 15.18 -8.33 -6.81
CA ASP A 386 16.37 -8.39 -5.94
C ASP A 386 17.68 -8.64 -6.70
N GLU A 387 17.71 -9.64 -7.59
CA GLU A 387 18.91 -9.96 -8.39
C GLU A 387 19.29 -8.84 -9.36
N THR A 388 18.28 -8.17 -9.93
CA THR A 388 18.51 -7.07 -10.88
C THR A 388 19.04 -5.84 -10.16
N LEU A 389 18.41 -5.46 -9.04
CA LEU A 389 18.89 -4.36 -8.23
C LEU A 389 20.29 -4.65 -7.66
N LEU A 390 20.60 -5.91 -7.32
CA LEU A 390 21.94 -6.31 -6.90
C LEU A 390 22.98 -6.16 -8.01
N TYR A 391 22.61 -6.49 -9.25
CA TYR A 391 23.47 -6.24 -10.40
C TYR A 391 23.74 -4.74 -10.57
N PHE A 392 22.68 -3.91 -10.58
CA PHE A 392 22.85 -2.45 -10.71
C PHE A 392 23.57 -1.81 -9.53
N ALA A 393 23.45 -2.35 -8.31
CA ALA A 393 24.22 -1.87 -7.16
C ALA A 393 25.74 -2.09 -7.30
N LYS A 394 26.19 -2.91 -8.26
CA LYS A 394 27.60 -3.25 -8.50
C LYS A 394 28.19 -2.57 -9.74
N VAL A 395 27.40 -1.81 -10.49
CA VAL A 395 27.90 -1.10 -11.67
C VAL A 395 28.88 0.01 -11.28
N LYS A 396 29.72 0.44 -12.21
CA LYS A 396 30.75 1.46 -11.93
C LYS A 396 30.19 2.86 -11.73
N VAL A 397 28.98 3.09 -12.25
CA VAL A 397 28.31 4.39 -12.21
C VAL A 397 27.72 4.61 -10.82
N ALA A 398 28.33 5.53 -10.06
CA ALA A 398 28.05 5.70 -8.64
C ALA A 398 26.60 6.12 -8.35
N SER A 399 25.98 6.97 -9.17
CA SER A 399 24.60 7.42 -8.96
C SER A 399 23.60 6.26 -9.05
N ILE A 400 23.69 5.48 -10.14
CA ILE A 400 22.86 4.29 -10.40
C ILE A 400 23.12 3.21 -9.35
N ALA A 401 24.40 2.94 -9.04
CA ALA A 401 24.78 1.97 -8.02
C ALA A 401 24.18 2.32 -6.64
N THR A 402 24.23 3.60 -6.28
CA THR A 402 23.68 4.11 -5.01
C THR A 402 22.15 4.01 -5.00
N SER A 403 21.46 4.44 -6.06
CA SER A 403 19.99 4.29 -6.19
C SER A 403 19.56 2.83 -6.03
N ALA A 404 20.23 1.90 -6.71
CA ALA A 404 19.91 0.47 -6.63
C ALA A 404 20.22 -0.13 -5.26
N LEU A 405 21.33 0.27 -4.63
CA LEU A 405 21.67 -0.16 -3.27
C LEU A 405 20.67 0.38 -2.23
N LEU A 406 20.25 1.63 -2.36
CA LEU A 406 19.22 2.21 -1.49
C LEU A 406 17.86 1.53 -1.70
N CYS A 407 17.48 1.20 -2.94
CA CYS A 407 16.30 0.36 -3.19
C CYS A 407 16.39 -0.96 -2.41
N LEU A 408 17.51 -1.65 -2.51
CA LEU A 408 17.73 -2.91 -1.80
C LEU A 408 17.68 -2.71 -0.28
N ALA A 409 18.24 -1.63 0.26
CA ALA A 409 18.19 -1.32 1.70
C ALA A 409 16.76 -1.27 2.23
N TYR A 410 15.80 -0.82 1.40
CA TYR A 410 14.39 -0.70 1.76
C TYR A 410 13.55 -1.94 1.47
N LEU A 411 14.01 -2.82 0.58
CA LEU A 411 13.24 -3.95 0.07
C LEU A 411 13.74 -5.29 0.58
N VAL A 412 15.00 -5.43 0.96
CA VAL A 412 15.58 -6.72 1.32
C VAL A 412 15.06 -7.21 2.68
N ASN A 413 14.63 -8.47 2.71
CA ASN A 413 14.20 -9.16 3.93
C ASN A 413 15.28 -10.14 4.41
N GLU A 414 15.01 -10.88 5.49
CA GLU A 414 15.98 -11.86 6.00
C GLU A 414 16.35 -12.94 4.99
N GLU A 415 15.41 -13.34 4.14
CA GLU A 415 15.62 -14.41 3.16
C GLU A 415 16.59 -13.97 2.06
N THR A 416 16.53 -12.71 1.61
CA THR A 416 17.39 -12.20 0.53
C THR A 416 18.58 -11.36 1.01
N ASN A 417 18.69 -11.06 2.31
CA ASN A 417 19.81 -10.25 2.85
C ASN A 417 21.19 -10.90 2.73
N HIS A 418 21.25 -12.22 2.57
CA HIS A 418 22.50 -12.90 2.27
C HIS A 418 23.14 -12.38 0.97
N LEU A 419 22.35 -11.86 0.02
CA LEU A 419 22.84 -11.27 -1.22
C LEU A 419 23.63 -9.97 -1.00
N ILE A 420 23.17 -9.12 -0.08
CA ILE A 420 23.89 -7.89 0.28
C ILE A 420 25.08 -8.23 1.18
N SER A 421 24.85 -9.04 2.22
CA SER A 421 25.87 -9.29 3.24
C SER A 421 27.03 -10.17 2.75
N ALA A 422 26.83 -10.98 1.71
CA ALA A 422 27.93 -11.66 1.02
C ALA A 422 28.85 -10.68 0.28
N GLU A 423 28.34 -9.51 -0.08
CA GLU A 423 29.01 -8.50 -0.90
C GLU A 423 29.44 -7.32 -0.03
N LYS A 424 30.45 -7.57 0.80
CA LYS A 424 31.01 -6.59 1.75
C LYS A 424 31.38 -5.25 1.10
N ASP A 425 31.79 -5.28 -0.17
CA ASP A 425 32.13 -4.08 -0.94
C ASP A 425 30.94 -3.14 -1.15
N LEU A 426 29.70 -3.64 -1.20
CA LEU A 426 28.49 -2.79 -1.28
C LEU A 426 28.29 -1.99 0.01
N LEU A 427 28.48 -2.64 1.15
CA LEU A 427 28.38 -2.00 2.46
C LEU A 427 29.52 -0.98 2.67
N ARG A 428 30.71 -1.29 2.17
CA ARG A 428 31.83 -0.35 2.15
C ARG A 428 31.58 0.83 1.20
N PHE A 429 30.98 0.57 0.04
CA PHE A 429 30.65 1.60 -0.95
C PHE A 429 29.72 2.66 -0.37
N ILE A 430 28.63 2.26 0.31
CA ILE A 430 27.75 3.24 0.94
C ILE A 430 28.46 4.02 2.06
N ILE A 431 29.36 3.39 2.84
CA ILE A 431 30.16 4.11 3.85
C ILE A 431 31.09 5.15 3.22
N THR A 432 31.69 4.85 2.06
CA THR A 432 32.55 5.80 1.33
C THR A 432 31.73 6.95 0.75
N MET A 433 30.61 6.65 0.08
CA MET A 433 29.67 7.64 -0.46
C MET A 433 29.17 8.58 0.63
N LEU A 434 28.84 7.99 1.78
CA LEU A 434 28.53 8.67 3.01
C LEU A 434 29.75 9.62 3.25
N ASP A 435 30.95 9.09 3.56
CA ASP A 435 32.11 9.88 4.02
C ASP A 435 32.44 11.06 3.10
N GLU A 436 32.38 10.85 1.78
CA GLU A 436 32.53 11.90 0.77
C GLU A 436 31.48 13.00 0.92
N ALA A 437 30.22 12.64 1.13
CA ALA A 437 29.12 13.61 1.28
C ALA A 437 29.30 14.54 2.49
N TRP A 438 29.80 14.09 3.65
CA TRP A 438 30.05 15.05 4.77
C TRP A 438 31.24 15.96 4.51
N ASN A 439 32.23 15.47 3.78
CA ASN A 439 33.43 16.26 3.52
C ASN A 439 33.22 17.26 2.36
N ALA A 440 32.15 17.10 1.58
CA ALA A 440 31.75 18.03 0.52
C ALA A 440 31.10 19.32 1.07
N GLU A 441 31.34 20.44 0.39
CA GLU A 441 30.78 21.76 0.77
C GLU A 441 29.25 21.80 0.66
N ASP A 442 28.69 21.12 -0.34
CA ASP A 442 27.24 21.04 -0.60
C ASP A 442 26.55 19.91 0.18
N ARG A 443 27.30 19.14 0.96
CA ARG A 443 26.83 17.99 1.75
C ARG A 443 26.26 16.85 0.91
N ARG A 444 26.76 16.67 -0.32
CA ARG A 444 26.32 15.61 -1.24
C ARG A 444 27.48 14.81 -1.80
N SER A 445 27.20 13.57 -2.20
CA SER A 445 28.07 12.76 -3.06
C SER A 445 27.24 12.11 -4.16
N ASN A 446 27.66 12.25 -5.42
CA ASN A 446 26.98 11.74 -6.62
C ASN A 446 25.46 11.95 -6.63
N GLY A 447 25.03 13.16 -6.27
CA GLY A 447 23.61 13.52 -6.26
C GLY A 447 22.82 13.06 -5.03
N PHE A 448 23.43 12.42 -4.04
CA PHE A 448 22.79 12.03 -2.78
C PHE A 448 23.26 12.89 -1.62
N SER A 449 22.32 13.33 -0.78
CA SER A 449 22.68 14.03 0.46
C SER A 449 23.26 13.07 1.49
N ALA A 450 24.11 13.63 2.36
CA ALA A 450 24.57 12.98 3.58
C ALA A 450 23.41 12.35 4.38
N LYS A 451 22.29 13.08 4.54
CA LYS A 451 21.10 12.61 5.24
C LYS A 451 20.52 11.33 4.61
N GLU A 452 20.30 11.32 3.30
CA GLU A 452 19.72 10.17 2.59
C GLU A 452 20.61 8.93 2.69
N LEU A 453 21.93 9.11 2.56
CA LEU A 453 22.89 8.02 2.69
C LEU A 453 22.91 7.46 4.12
N ALA A 454 22.81 8.32 5.14
CA ALA A 454 22.74 7.90 6.55
C ALA A 454 21.44 7.12 6.85
N GLU A 455 20.32 7.56 6.28
CA GLU A 455 19.05 6.83 6.34
C GLU A 455 19.19 5.45 5.69
N GLY A 456 19.75 5.38 4.48
CA GLY A 456 20.03 4.12 3.79
C GLY A 456 20.89 3.16 4.61
N LEU A 457 21.97 3.65 5.22
CA LEU A 457 22.82 2.85 6.10
C LEU A 457 22.05 2.34 7.32
N SER A 458 21.20 3.18 7.93
CA SER A 458 20.36 2.76 9.07
C SER A 458 19.40 1.62 8.70
N HIS A 459 18.89 1.62 7.46
CA HIS A 459 18.02 0.58 6.95
C HIS A 459 18.79 -0.71 6.64
N LEU A 460 19.98 -0.62 6.04
CA LEU A 460 20.86 -1.78 5.88
C LEU A 460 21.20 -2.41 7.24
N ALA A 461 21.38 -1.58 8.28
CA ALA A 461 21.61 -2.01 9.64
C ALA A 461 20.38 -2.63 10.32
N ILE A 462 19.20 -2.73 9.71
CA ILE A 462 18.07 -3.50 10.30
C ILE A 462 18.44 -4.97 10.42
N ASN A 463 19.14 -5.53 9.43
CA ASN A 463 19.63 -6.91 9.47
C ASN A 463 20.82 -7.04 10.42
N ASP A 464 20.83 -8.06 11.28
CA ASP A 464 21.87 -8.22 12.30
C ASP A 464 23.24 -8.56 11.68
N ASN A 465 23.31 -9.30 10.57
CA ASN A 465 24.59 -9.61 9.90
C ASN A 465 25.22 -8.35 9.30
N ASN A 466 24.40 -7.46 8.71
CA ASN A 466 24.89 -6.20 8.15
C ASN A 466 25.42 -5.27 9.25
N LYS A 467 24.80 -5.23 10.44
CA LYS A 467 25.29 -4.39 11.56
C LYS A 467 26.74 -4.69 11.89
N GLN A 468 27.07 -5.98 12.04
CA GLN A 468 28.41 -6.41 12.38
C GLN A 468 29.42 -5.99 11.30
N ILE A 469 29.08 -6.22 10.02
CA ILE A 469 29.96 -5.86 8.90
C ILE A 469 30.16 -4.34 8.82
N LEU A 470 29.08 -3.55 8.89
CA LEU A 470 29.13 -2.09 8.83
C LEU A 470 30.00 -1.51 9.95
N GLY A 471 29.88 -2.04 11.17
CA GLY A 471 30.73 -1.64 12.29
C GLY A 471 32.21 -1.93 12.04
N CYS A 472 32.54 -3.15 11.59
CA CYS A 472 33.91 -3.53 11.24
C CYS A 472 34.50 -2.70 10.09
N GLU A 473 33.68 -2.27 9.12
CA GLU A 473 34.10 -1.44 7.99
C GLU A 473 34.25 0.05 8.32
N GLY A 474 34.01 0.44 9.57
CA GLY A 474 34.25 1.80 10.04
C GLY A 474 33.07 2.76 9.85
N ALA A 475 31.85 2.26 9.63
CA ALA A 475 30.64 3.09 9.60
C ALA A 475 30.51 3.95 10.87
N ILE A 476 30.79 3.36 12.04
CA ILE A 476 30.75 4.06 13.34
C ILE A 476 31.70 5.26 13.35
N ARG A 477 32.92 5.11 12.82
CA ARG A 477 33.91 6.20 12.75
C ARG A 477 33.43 7.35 11.87
N VAL A 478 32.88 7.04 10.68
CA VAL A 478 32.35 8.04 9.76
C VAL A 478 31.20 8.81 10.43
N LEU A 479 30.23 8.09 11.01
CA LEU A 479 29.11 8.69 11.73
C LEU A 479 29.56 9.54 12.94
N THR A 480 30.57 9.12 13.70
CA THR A 480 31.12 9.94 14.80
C THR A 480 31.77 11.22 14.28
N SER A 481 32.57 11.14 13.20
CA SER A 481 33.19 12.31 12.55
C SER A 481 32.14 13.31 12.05
N THR A 482 31.05 12.80 11.47
CA THR A 482 29.89 13.59 11.07
C THR A 482 29.29 14.37 12.24
N LEU A 483 29.07 13.72 13.39
CA LEU A 483 28.47 14.38 14.56
C LEU A 483 29.37 15.46 15.16
N GLN A 484 30.69 15.35 14.97
CA GLN A 484 31.65 16.37 15.40
C GLN A 484 31.64 17.61 14.49
N THR A 485 31.33 17.43 13.19
CA THR A 485 31.47 18.48 12.17
C THR A 485 30.16 19.11 11.76
N SER A 486 29.06 18.36 11.74
CA SER A 486 27.74 18.87 11.35
C SER A 486 27.14 19.77 12.41
N SER A 487 26.55 20.90 11.99
CA SER A 487 25.65 21.73 12.80
C SER A 487 24.17 21.58 12.44
N ASP A 488 23.87 20.80 11.40
CA ASP A 488 22.50 20.57 10.93
C ASP A 488 21.80 19.50 11.77
N ASP A 489 20.59 19.81 12.24
CA ASP A 489 19.86 18.91 13.14
C ASP A 489 19.32 17.67 12.42
N GLU A 490 18.96 17.77 11.12
CA GLU A 490 18.46 16.61 10.37
C GLU A 490 19.58 15.62 10.09
N GLU A 491 20.75 16.10 9.64
CA GLU A 491 21.95 15.27 9.47
C GLU A 491 22.35 14.59 10.79
N ARG A 492 22.36 15.35 11.90
CA ARG A 492 22.67 14.80 13.23
C ARG A 492 21.66 13.74 13.64
N ALA A 493 20.37 13.98 13.42
CA ALA A 493 19.32 13.02 13.76
C ALA A 493 19.48 11.71 12.97
N SER A 494 19.70 11.79 11.65
CA SER A 494 19.92 10.61 10.80
C SER A 494 21.20 9.86 11.16
N ALA A 495 22.30 10.56 11.44
CA ALA A 495 23.55 9.93 11.86
C ALA A 495 23.43 9.23 13.22
N VAL A 496 22.79 9.87 14.21
CA VAL A 496 22.54 9.24 15.52
C VAL A 496 21.59 8.04 15.39
N LYS A 497 20.56 8.12 14.53
CA LYS A 497 19.66 7.00 14.27
C LYS A 497 20.40 5.80 13.67
N ALA A 498 21.34 6.04 12.74
CA ALA A 498 22.20 5.00 12.19
C ALA A 498 23.12 4.39 13.28
N LEU A 499 23.74 5.21 14.13
CA LEU A 499 24.52 4.72 15.28
C LEU A 499 23.67 3.88 16.23
N TRP A 500 22.43 4.28 16.51
CA TRP A 500 21.52 3.52 17.34
C TRP A 500 21.19 2.16 16.73
N MET A 501 20.90 2.11 15.43
CA MET A 501 20.66 0.85 14.73
C MET A 501 21.87 -0.08 14.76
N LEU A 502 23.08 0.46 14.60
CA LEU A 502 24.32 -0.32 14.72
C LEU A 502 24.57 -0.80 16.15
N ALA A 503 24.19 -0.01 17.14
CA ALA A 503 24.38 -0.32 18.56
C ALA A 503 23.53 -1.48 19.06
N PHE A 504 22.60 -2.05 18.29
CA PHE A 504 21.93 -3.30 18.68
C PHE A 504 22.86 -4.52 18.64
N ASP A 505 24.01 -4.42 17.95
CA ASP A 505 25.06 -5.45 17.99
C ASP A 505 26.07 -5.14 19.12
N ASP A 506 26.40 -6.15 19.94
CA ASP A 506 27.25 -5.96 21.11
C ASP A 506 28.70 -5.59 20.73
N SER A 507 29.24 -6.12 19.62
CA SER A 507 30.59 -5.77 19.16
C SER A 507 30.66 -4.30 18.72
N ASN A 508 29.59 -3.81 18.10
CA ASN A 508 29.46 -2.40 17.76
C ASN A 508 29.33 -1.50 19.00
N LYS A 509 28.64 -1.94 20.05
CA LYS A 509 28.58 -1.19 21.33
C LYS A 509 29.98 -0.98 21.89
N ASP A 510 30.82 -2.01 21.84
CA ASP A 510 32.20 -1.93 22.32
C ASP A 510 33.02 -0.94 21.48
N ILE A 511 32.89 -0.98 20.15
CA ILE A 511 33.52 0.02 19.25
C ILE A 511 33.04 1.45 19.58
N ILE A 512 31.75 1.65 19.86
CA ILE A 512 31.20 2.97 20.20
C ILE A 512 31.75 3.48 21.54
N ARG A 513 31.90 2.60 22.54
CA ARG A 513 32.44 2.93 23.87
C ARG A 513 33.94 3.22 23.85
N GLU A 514 34.68 2.46 23.04
CA GLU A 514 36.13 2.63 22.86
C GLU A 514 36.47 3.79 21.92
N GLY A 515 35.55 4.15 21.04
CA GLY A 515 35.69 5.24 20.07
C GLY A 515 35.85 6.61 20.72
N ASP A 516 36.60 7.49 20.07
CA ASP A 516 36.98 8.80 20.60
C ASP A 516 35.77 9.74 20.73
N GLY A 517 35.28 9.90 21.95
CA GLY A 517 34.24 10.89 22.31
C GLY A 517 32.82 10.61 21.80
N THR A 518 32.54 9.49 21.12
CA THR A 518 31.21 9.20 20.55
C THR A 518 30.11 9.27 21.62
N VAL A 519 30.31 8.59 22.75
CA VAL A 519 29.34 8.58 23.85
C VAL A 519 29.15 9.98 24.46
N ASP A 520 30.21 10.78 24.56
CA ASP A 520 30.13 12.14 25.12
C ASP A 520 29.39 13.10 24.17
N ILE A 521 29.55 12.91 22.85
CA ILE A 521 28.75 13.61 21.85
C ILE A 521 27.28 13.24 22.01
N LEU A 522 26.95 11.95 22.13
CA LEU A 522 25.57 11.51 22.36
C LEU A 522 24.98 12.10 23.64
N ARG A 523 25.74 12.17 24.75
CA ARG A 523 25.32 12.83 25.99
C ARG A 523 25.05 14.32 25.80
N THR A 524 25.84 14.98 24.96
CA THR A 524 25.62 16.39 24.61
C THR A 524 24.34 16.55 23.79
N LEU A 525 24.15 15.72 22.75
CA LEU A 525 22.97 15.74 21.89
C LEU A 525 21.68 15.35 22.62
N HIS A 526 21.76 14.53 23.67
CA HIS A 526 20.63 14.22 24.56
C HIS A 526 20.07 15.45 25.29
N HIS A 527 20.81 16.56 25.33
CA HIS A 527 20.37 17.85 25.86
C HIS A 527 20.15 18.89 24.75
N SER A 528 20.04 18.46 23.49
CA SER A 528 19.72 19.34 22.37
C SER A 528 18.34 20.00 22.55
N GLN A 529 18.19 21.21 22.02
CA GLN A 529 16.90 21.89 21.94
C GLN A 529 16.01 21.29 20.85
N ASN A 530 16.60 20.64 19.84
CA ASN A 530 15.87 19.94 18.80
C ASN A 530 15.32 18.62 19.35
N ALA A 531 14.00 18.49 19.40
CA ALA A 531 13.31 17.35 19.99
C ALA A 531 13.67 16.01 19.32
N GLU A 532 13.86 15.99 18.00
CA GLU A 532 14.18 14.76 17.28
C GLU A 532 15.63 14.32 17.58
N VAL A 533 16.60 15.24 17.48
CA VAL A 533 18.00 14.97 17.86
C VAL A 533 18.10 14.49 19.29
N GLN A 534 17.41 15.18 20.21
CA GLN A 534 17.36 14.83 21.63
C GLN A 534 16.86 13.39 21.83
N LYS A 535 15.77 13.04 21.15
CA LYS A 535 15.10 11.74 21.23
C LYS A 535 15.97 10.61 20.68
N VAL A 536 16.55 10.76 19.49
CA VAL A 536 17.40 9.71 18.91
C VAL A 536 18.68 9.52 19.71
N ALA A 537 19.26 10.60 20.25
CA ALA A 537 20.44 10.54 21.11
C ALA A 537 20.13 9.84 22.45
N ALA A 538 18.95 10.11 23.02
CA ALA A 538 18.45 9.36 24.16
C ALA A 538 18.40 7.87 23.82
N GLY A 539 17.68 7.49 22.75
CA GLY A 539 17.54 6.11 22.30
C GLY A 539 18.88 5.38 22.15
N ALA A 540 19.85 6.01 21.46
CA ALA A 540 21.19 5.47 21.30
C ALA A 540 21.90 5.23 22.64
N LEU A 541 21.89 6.21 23.56
CA LEU A 541 22.50 6.07 24.89
C LEU A 541 21.84 4.99 25.73
N TRP A 542 20.52 4.82 25.61
CA TRP A 542 19.81 3.75 26.31
C TRP A 542 20.27 2.37 25.84
N GLU A 543 20.45 2.19 24.54
CA GLU A 543 20.92 0.94 23.96
C GLU A 543 22.40 0.64 24.33
N ILE A 544 23.24 1.68 24.37
CA ILE A 544 24.68 1.54 24.67
C ILE A 544 24.93 1.38 26.18
N GLU A 545 24.32 2.20 27.04
CA GLU A 545 24.64 2.27 28.47
C GLU A 545 23.43 1.98 29.37
N GLY A 546 22.23 2.43 28.98
CA GLY A 546 21.04 2.48 29.82
C GLY A 546 20.57 1.13 30.34
N LYS A 547 20.43 0.12 29.48
CA LYS A 547 19.99 -1.24 29.86
C LYS A 547 20.90 -1.81 30.97
N THR A 548 22.22 -1.75 30.76
CA THR A 548 23.23 -2.28 31.69
C THR A 548 23.30 -1.50 33.00
N ALA A 549 23.17 -0.16 32.94
CA ALA A 549 23.18 0.67 34.14
C ALA A 549 21.96 0.40 35.03
N ARG A 550 20.79 0.18 34.41
CA ARG A 550 19.52 -0.07 35.11
C ARG A 550 19.45 -1.48 35.71
N ASP A 551 19.96 -2.47 35.00
CA ASP A 551 20.15 -3.84 35.54
C ASP A 551 21.04 -3.86 36.81
N LYS A 552 22.01 -2.93 36.90
CA LYS A 552 22.87 -2.76 38.08
C LYS A 552 22.22 -1.91 39.19
N ALA A 553 21.34 -0.97 38.82
CA ALA A 553 20.76 0.00 39.73
C ALA A 553 19.54 -0.53 40.51
N ASP A 554 18.82 -1.54 40.01
CA ASP A 554 17.54 -1.94 40.60
C ASP A 554 17.42 -3.43 40.99
N LYS A 555 17.59 -3.68 42.30
CA LYS A 555 17.00 -4.81 43.05
C LYS A 555 16.00 -4.31 44.09
N THR A 556 15.51 -3.07 43.98
CA THR A 556 14.81 -2.41 45.09
C THR A 556 13.77 -1.37 44.63
N LYS A 557 12.60 -1.87 44.22
CA LYS A 557 11.24 -1.52 44.71
C LYS A 557 10.23 -1.87 43.61
N GLU A 558 9.42 -2.89 43.86
CA GLU A 558 8.22 -3.17 43.06
C GLU A 558 7.24 -1.99 43.23
N GLY A 559 7.19 -1.12 42.21
CA GLY A 559 6.04 -0.25 42.01
C GLY A 559 4.84 -1.11 41.61
N SER A 560 3.64 -0.74 42.07
CA SER A 560 2.35 -1.39 41.81
C SER A 560 1.87 -1.25 40.35
N GLY A 561 2.77 -1.41 39.40
CA GLY A 561 2.52 -1.32 37.97
C GLY A 561 1.64 -2.46 37.48
N ASN A 562 0.34 -2.22 37.38
CA ASN A 562 -0.61 -3.14 36.75
C ASN A 562 -1.29 -2.44 35.58
N HIS A 563 -0.60 -2.36 34.44
CA HIS A 563 -1.15 -1.78 33.21
C HIS A 563 -0.75 -2.60 31.97
N VAL A 564 -1.48 -2.39 30.89
CA VAL A 564 -1.19 -2.92 29.55
C VAL A 564 -0.44 -1.85 28.77
N MET A 565 0.79 -2.12 28.36
CA MET A 565 1.56 -1.23 27.48
C MET A 565 1.29 -1.60 26.03
N ILE A 566 1.02 -0.61 25.16
CA ILE A 566 0.95 -0.79 23.71
C ILE A 566 2.22 -0.24 23.10
N SER A 567 3.08 -1.14 22.60
CA SER A 567 4.24 -0.78 21.79
C SER A 567 3.86 -0.86 20.32
N TYR A 568 4.02 0.24 19.60
CA TYR A 568 3.54 0.38 18.23
C TYR A 568 4.31 1.40 17.41
N GLN A 569 4.23 1.26 16.09
CA GLN A 569 4.66 2.30 15.17
C GLN A 569 3.52 3.31 14.94
N TRP A 570 3.87 4.59 14.87
CA TRP A 570 2.94 5.71 14.80
C TRP A 570 1.98 5.66 13.59
N ASP A 571 2.34 4.99 12.50
CA ASP A 571 1.44 4.75 11.35
C ASP A 571 0.15 4.00 11.73
N ALA A 572 0.19 3.21 12.80
CA ALA A 572 -0.95 2.47 13.33
C ALA A 572 -1.73 3.22 14.43
N GLN A 573 -1.38 4.48 14.72
CA GLN A 573 -1.95 5.26 15.83
C GLN A 573 -3.47 5.33 15.79
N ASP A 574 -4.06 5.62 14.63
CA ASP A 574 -5.52 5.72 14.45
C ASP A 574 -6.27 4.47 14.93
N VAL A 575 -5.73 3.29 14.62
CA VAL A 575 -6.32 2.00 14.99
C VAL A 575 -6.11 1.75 16.48
N LEU A 576 -4.91 2.03 17.00
CA LEU A 576 -4.55 1.70 18.37
C LEU A 576 -5.13 2.66 19.40
N VAL A 577 -5.45 3.90 19.03
CA VAL A 577 -6.29 4.80 19.83
C VAL A 577 -7.67 4.17 20.06
N GLN A 578 -8.27 3.57 19.03
CA GLN A 578 -9.56 2.89 19.17
C GLN A 578 -9.45 1.65 20.06
N VAL A 579 -8.40 0.82 19.86
CA VAL A 579 -8.12 -0.34 20.71
C VAL A 579 -7.93 0.09 22.16
N LYS A 580 -7.14 1.13 22.42
CA LYS A 580 -6.92 1.72 23.74
C LYS A 580 -8.25 2.12 24.40
N ASN A 581 -9.07 2.88 23.71
CA ASN A 581 -10.35 3.36 24.24
C ASN A 581 -11.28 2.18 24.61
N GLN A 582 -11.34 1.15 23.76
CA GLN A 582 -12.15 -0.03 24.04
C GLN A 582 -11.59 -0.86 25.21
N LEU A 583 -10.27 -1.01 25.32
CA LEU A 583 -9.65 -1.69 26.47
C LEU A 583 -9.90 -0.92 27.78
N GLN A 584 -9.80 0.41 27.76
CA GLN A 584 -10.13 1.25 28.92
C GLN A 584 -11.60 1.12 29.32
N ALA A 585 -12.53 1.07 28.35
CA ALA A 585 -13.94 0.80 28.62
C ALA A 585 -14.18 -0.59 29.24
N ASN A 586 -13.27 -1.56 29.02
CA ASN A 586 -13.30 -2.89 29.63
C ASN A 586 -12.56 -2.97 31.00
N GLY A 587 -12.15 -1.82 31.55
CA GLY A 587 -11.53 -1.70 32.88
C GLY A 587 -10.04 -2.00 32.91
N TYR A 588 -9.35 -1.94 31.77
CA TYR A 588 -7.88 -2.05 31.73
C TYR A 588 -7.22 -0.67 31.83
N ARG A 589 -6.15 -0.59 32.61
CA ARG A 589 -5.22 0.54 32.53
C ARG A 589 -4.33 0.34 31.32
N VAL A 590 -4.40 1.25 30.36
CA VAL A 590 -3.62 1.17 29.12
C VAL A 590 -2.66 2.35 29.03
N TRP A 591 -1.37 2.03 28.87
CA TRP A 591 -0.33 2.99 28.55
C TRP A 591 0.01 2.90 27.06
N MET A 592 0.07 4.05 26.41
CA MET A 592 0.42 4.18 25.00
C MET A 592 1.00 5.59 24.82
N ASP A 593 2.11 5.68 24.10
CA ASP A 593 2.71 6.96 23.74
C ASP A 593 1.79 7.70 22.76
N LEU A 594 1.35 8.92 23.09
CA LEU A 594 0.37 9.69 22.32
C LEU A 594 0.88 11.06 21.86
N GLU A 595 1.89 11.59 22.53
CA GLU A 595 2.54 12.84 22.18
C GLU A 595 3.90 12.48 21.60
N GLN A 596 4.43 13.26 20.64
CA GLN A 596 5.78 13.06 20.10
C GLN A 596 6.83 13.44 21.16
N MET A 597 6.80 12.75 22.30
CA MET A 597 7.83 12.60 23.31
C MET A 597 8.78 13.81 23.45
N GLY A 598 8.19 14.98 23.75
CA GLY A 598 8.92 16.20 24.10
C GLY A 598 9.35 16.18 25.56
N GLY A 599 10.47 15.49 25.85
CA GLY A 599 11.18 15.55 27.13
C GLY A 599 10.93 14.37 28.09
N SER A 600 12.02 13.90 28.75
CA SER A 600 12.05 12.78 29.72
C SER A 600 11.60 11.40 29.18
N THR A 601 12.01 11.07 27.96
CA THR A 601 11.45 9.96 27.16
C THR A 601 11.88 8.57 27.64
N LEU A 602 13.18 8.35 27.85
CA LEU A 602 13.71 7.01 28.15
C LEU A 602 13.28 6.47 29.51
N ASP A 603 13.31 7.31 30.55
CA ASP A 603 12.91 6.90 31.89
C ASP A 603 11.43 6.58 31.94
N ALA A 604 10.60 7.31 31.20
CA ALA A 604 9.18 7.04 31.07
C ALA A 604 8.93 5.75 30.28
N MET A 605 9.61 5.54 29.15
CA MET A 605 9.53 4.31 28.34
C MET A 605 9.99 3.08 29.14
N ALA A 606 11.15 3.16 29.80
CA ALA A 606 11.67 2.08 30.63
C ALA A 606 10.70 1.75 31.78
N LYS A 607 10.20 2.78 32.50
CA LYS A 607 9.18 2.59 33.54
C LYS A 607 7.88 2.02 32.99
N ALA A 608 7.47 2.37 31.76
CA ALA A 608 6.28 1.81 31.15
C ALA A 608 6.44 0.29 30.96
N VAL A 609 7.56 -0.15 30.37
CA VAL A 609 7.85 -1.58 30.22
C VAL A 609 7.98 -2.28 31.57
N GLU A 610 8.75 -1.72 32.50
CA GLU A 610 8.98 -2.28 33.84
C GLU A 610 7.70 -2.43 34.66
N ASN A 611 6.78 -1.47 34.57
CA ASN A 611 5.52 -1.46 35.31
C ASN A 611 4.36 -2.08 34.52
N ALA A 612 4.60 -2.62 33.33
CA ALA A 612 3.59 -3.31 32.55
C ALA A 612 3.37 -4.72 33.10
N ALA A 613 2.09 -5.10 33.20
CA ALA A 613 1.66 -6.48 33.41
C ALA A 613 1.72 -7.27 32.10
N VAL A 614 1.41 -6.60 30.97
CA VAL A 614 1.45 -7.16 29.61
C VAL A 614 1.94 -6.08 28.66
N VAL A 615 2.78 -6.46 27.70
CA VAL A 615 3.22 -5.60 26.60
C VAL A 615 2.60 -6.12 25.29
N LEU A 616 1.79 -5.30 24.64
CA LEU A 616 1.25 -5.57 23.32
C LEU A 616 2.25 -5.10 22.27
N ILE A 617 2.73 -6.01 21.43
CA ILE A 617 3.67 -5.70 20.35
C ILE A 617 2.88 -5.64 19.04
N CYS A 618 2.81 -4.45 18.43
CA CYS A 618 2.06 -4.23 17.20
C CYS A 618 2.92 -4.54 15.97
N VAL A 619 2.83 -5.79 15.51
CA VAL A 619 3.65 -6.40 14.46
C VAL A 619 3.31 -5.82 13.08
N SER A 620 4.29 -5.16 12.47
CA SER A 620 4.32 -4.71 11.08
C SER A 620 5.77 -4.61 10.60
N GLN A 621 5.96 -4.43 9.28
CA GLN A 621 7.28 -4.12 8.73
C GLN A 621 7.85 -2.84 9.36
N ARG A 622 7.07 -1.76 9.41
CA ARG A 622 7.51 -0.47 9.99
C ARG A 622 7.83 -0.56 11.48
N TYR A 623 7.21 -1.48 12.22
CA TYR A 623 7.59 -1.79 13.60
C TYR A 623 8.96 -2.45 13.66
N LYS A 624 9.24 -3.42 12.76
CA LYS A 624 10.54 -4.10 12.67
C LYS A 624 11.70 -3.13 12.38
N GLU A 625 11.43 -2.09 11.61
CA GLU A 625 12.41 -1.07 11.18
C GLU A 625 12.65 0.02 12.23
N SER A 626 11.75 0.16 13.22
CA SER A 626 11.83 1.24 14.20
C SER A 626 12.81 0.90 15.34
N PRO A 627 13.88 1.69 15.57
CA PRO A 627 14.76 1.47 16.71
C PRO A 627 14.04 1.58 18.06
N ASN A 628 13.10 2.53 18.21
CA ASN A 628 12.30 2.67 19.44
C ASN A 628 11.55 1.37 19.77
N CYS A 629 10.72 0.90 18.83
CA CYS A 629 9.96 -0.33 18.93
C CYS A 629 10.85 -1.56 19.21
N ARG A 630 12.04 -1.62 18.59
CA ARG A 630 13.02 -2.68 18.85
C ARG A 630 13.56 -2.61 20.28
N SER A 631 14.00 -1.45 20.75
CA SER A 631 14.49 -1.28 22.13
C SER A 631 13.41 -1.61 23.17
N GLU A 632 12.16 -1.20 22.95
CA GLU A 632 11.03 -1.57 23.84
C GLU A 632 10.78 -3.07 23.87
N ALA A 633 10.72 -3.71 22.69
CA ALA A 633 10.47 -5.14 22.56
C ALA A 633 11.60 -5.97 23.19
N GLU A 634 12.86 -5.66 22.88
CA GLU A 634 14.02 -6.35 23.46
C GLU A 634 14.07 -6.18 24.97
N TYR A 635 13.77 -4.98 25.48
CA TYR A 635 13.76 -4.74 26.92
C TYR A 635 12.62 -5.47 27.63
N ALA A 636 11.42 -5.50 27.03
CA ALA A 636 10.31 -6.31 27.53
C ALA A 636 10.67 -7.80 27.55
N TYR A 637 11.37 -8.28 26.52
CA TYR A 637 11.85 -9.67 26.45
C TYR A 637 12.91 -9.97 27.52
N GLN A 638 13.89 -9.07 27.73
CA GLN A 638 14.91 -9.19 28.78
C GLN A 638 14.28 -9.28 30.18
N LEU A 639 13.28 -8.43 30.46
CA LEU A 639 12.52 -8.44 31.71
C LEU A 639 11.50 -9.59 31.81
N ARG A 640 11.43 -10.47 30.79
CA ARG A 640 10.48 -11.59 30.70
C ARG A 640 9.03 -11.16 30.87
N LYS A 641 8.68 -9.99 30.32
CA LYS A 641 7.30 -9.49 30.32
C LYS A 641 6.41 -10.38 29.47
N ASP A 642 5.15 -10.43 29.83
CA ASP A 642 4.17 -11.16 29.04
C ASP A 642 3.84 -10.37 27.76
N ILE A 643 4.20 -10.95 26.62
CA ILE A 643 4.09 -10.31 25.30
C ILE A 643 2.94 -10.94 24.53
N ILE A 644 2.02 -10.09 24.05
CA ILE A 644 0.94 -10.47 23.13
C ILE A 644 1.17 -9.78 21.78
N PRO A 645 1.42 -10.53 20.70
CA PRO A 645 1.57 -9.96 19.36
C PRO A 645 0.23 -9.54 18.75
N LEU A 646 0.15 -8.31 18.22
CA LEU A 646 -0.97 -7.78 17.44
C LEU A 646 -0.54 -7.62 15.99
N MET A 647 -1.13 -8.37 15.06
CA MET A 647 -0.75 -8.27 13.64
C MET A 647 -1.45 -7.08 12.98
N MET A 648 -0.68 -6.07 12.59
CA MET A 648 -1.21 -4.81 12.02
C MET A 648 -1.20 -4.80 10.49
N GLN A 649 -0.34 -5.59 9.86
CA GLN A 649 -0.15 -5.59 8.40
C GLN A 649 -0.67 -6.87 7.75
N LYS A 650 -1.37 -6.74 6.61
CA LYS A 650 -1.83 -7.89 5.81
C LYS A 650 -0.64 -8.57 5.15
N ASN A 651 -0.68 -9.90 5.04
CA ASN A 651 0.35 -10.72 4.39
C ASN A 651 1.77 -10.54 4.94
N TYR A 652 1.93 -9.92 6.12
CA TYR A 652 3.22 -9.77 6.78
C TYR A 652 3.54 -11.01 7.61
N LYS A 653 4.79 -11.46 7.51
CA LYS A 653 5.34 -12.54 8.33
C LYS A 653 6.54 -11.99 9.07
N ALA A 654 6.45 -11.96 10.40
CA ALA A 654 7.57 -11.56 11.23
C ALA A 654 8.75 -12.51 11.03
N ASP A 655 9.92 -11.94 10.77
CA ASP A 655 11.19 -12.62 10.55
C ASP A 655 12.32 -11.89 11.32
N GLY A 656 13.53 -12.46 11.28
CA GLY A 656 14.72 -11.86 11.90
C GLY A 656 14.57 -11.71 13.41
N TRP A 657 15.03 -10.57 13.93
CA TRP A 657 14.95 -10.26 15.37
C TRP A 657 13.51 -10.31 15.90
N LEU A 658 12.54 -9.79 15.13
CA LEU A 658 11.14 -9.73 15.55
C LEU A 658 10.51 -11.12 15.52
N GLY A 659 10.75 -11.90 14.46
CA GLY A 659 10.29 -13.28 14.38
C GLY A 659 10.84 -14.16 15.51
N MET A 660 12.13 -14.01 15.83
CA MET A 660 12.78 -14.73 16.94
C MET A 660 12.20 -14.35 18.31
N LEU A 661 11.91 -13.06 18.53
CA LEU A 661 11.33 -12.57 19.78
C LEU A 661 9.90 -13.07 19.99
N LEU A 662 9.08 -13.09 18.95
CA LEU A 662 7.67 -13.53 19.04
C LEU A 662 7.54 -15.05 19.10
N GLY A 663 8.47 -15.79 18.48
CA GLY A 663 8.50 -17.26 18.52
C GLY A 663 7.21 -17.90 18.01
N THR A 664 6.64 -18.83 18.79
CA THR A 664 5.40 -19.55 18.46
C THR A 664 4.13 -18.90 19.04
N LYS A 665 4.22 -17.64 19.50
CA LYS A 665 3.06 -16.94 20.08
C LYS A 665 1.95 -16.76 19.05
N LEU A 666 0.70 -16.97 19.48
CA LEU A 666 -0.47 -16.67 18.68
C LEU A 666 -0.65 -15.15 18.61
N TRP A 667 -0.97 -14.65 17.41
CA TRP A 667 -1.20 -13.23 17.18
C TRP A 667 -2.69 -12.92 17.04
N ILE A 668 -3.07 -11.69 17.39
CA ILE A 668 -4.43 -11.17 17.22
C ILE A 668 -4.43 -10.19 16.06
N GLY A 669 -5.33 -10.39 15.09
CA GLY A 669 -5.37 -9.58 13.87
C GLY A 669 -6.07 -8.23 14.05
N PHE A 670 -5.43 -7.17 13.59
CA PHE A 670 -5.92 -5.79 13.51
C PHE A 670 -5.68 -5.16 12.14
N GLN A 671 -5.50 -5.98 11.10
CA GLN A 671 -5.15 -5.55 9.74
C GLN A 671 -6.28 -4.82 8.98
N SER A 672 -7.47 -4.69 9.58
CA SER A 672 -8.62 -4.02 8.98
C SER A 672 -9.41 -3.26 10.04
N LYS A 673 -9.87 -2.06 9.70
CA LYS A 673 -10.72 -1.24 10.58
C LYS A 673 -12.03 -1.96 10.96
N HIS A 674 -12.54 -2.83 10.08
CA HIS A 674 -13.75 -3.64 10.34
C HIS A 674 -13.54 -4.78 11.35
N THR A 675 -12.29 -5.11 11.70
CA THR A 675 -11.98 -6.23 12.60
C THR A 675 -11.67 -5.80 14.03
N ILE A 676 -11.70 -4.49 14.33
CA ILE A 676 -11.28 -3.94 15.63
C ILE A 676 -12.10 -4.55 16.77
N ASP A 677 -13.44 -4.54 16.69
CA ASP A 677 -14.29 -5.03 17.78
C ASP A 677 -14.07 -6.52 18.07
N SER A 678 -13.98 -7.34 17.01
CA SER A 678 -13.67 -8.77 17.16
C SER A 678 -12.25 -9.00 17.69
N GLY A 679 -11.28 -8.18 17.28
CA GLY A 679 -9.90 -8.22 17.74
C GLY A 679 -9.79 -7.87 19.22
N VAL A 680 -10.45 -6.79 19.65
CA VAL A 680 -10.51 -6.37 21.06
C VAL A 680 -11.20 -7.43 21.91
N ALA A 681 -12.29 -8.03 21.44
CA ALA A 681 -12.95 -9.12 22.19
C ALA A 681 -12.03 -10.33 22.42
N LYS A 682 -11.17 -10.67 21.44
CA LYS A 682 -10.13 -11.71 21.62
C LYS A 682 -9.04 -11.23 22.59
N LEU A 683 -8.62 -9.98 22.47
CA LEU A 683 -7.58 -9.39 23.30
C LEU A 683 -8.00 -9.29 24.78
N VAL A 684 -9.23 -8.90 25.08
CA VAL A 684 -9.79 -8.90 26.45
C VAL A 684 -9.79 -10.32 27.02
N ARG A 685 -10.15 -11.31 26.20
CA ARG A 685 -10.16 -12.72 26.61
C ARG A 685 -8.76 -13.23 26.91
N GLU A 686 -7.78 -12.81 26.11
CA GLU A 686 -6.37 -13.14 26.32
C GLU A 686 -5.85 -12.43 27.58
N LEU A 687 -5.96 -11.10 27.68
CA LEU A 687 -5.50 -10.29 28.81
C LEU A 687 -6.07 -10.76 30.15
N ALA A 688 -7.32 -11.22 30.18
CA ALA A 688 -8.01 -11.68 31.38
C ALA A 688 -7.95 -10.63 32.51
N GLY A 689 -7.37 -10.95 33.67
CA GLY A 689 -7.22 -9.99 34.78
C GLY A 689 -5.98 -9.08 34.69
N ARG A 690 -5.04 -9.36 33.78
CA ARG A 690 -3.74 -8.67 33.71
C ARG A 690 -3.95 -7.23 33.21
N GLY A 691 -3.53 -6.24 33.99
CA GLY A 691 -3.70 -4.82 33.68
C GLY A 691 -5.04 -4.20 34.13
N LYS A 692 -5.90 -4.93 34.87
CA LYS A 692 -7.10 -4.38 35.51
C LYS A 692 -6.79 -3.84 36.90
N ASP A 693 -7.48 -2.79 37.35
CA ASP A 693 -7.35 -2.30 38.73
C ASP A 693 -7.72 -3.41 39.72
N VAL A 694 -6.77 -3.82 40.57
CA VAL A 694 -7.02 -4.73 41.70
C VAL A 694 -6.88 -3.89 42.96
N ASP A 695 -7.99 -3.37 43.47
CA ASP A 695 -8.06 -2.92 44.86
C ASP A 695 -9.47 -3.10 45.42
N HIS A 696 -9.62 -4.13 46.27
CA HIS A 696 -10.46 -4.17 47.47
C HIS A 696 -10.34 -5.55 48.12
N THR A 697 -9.27 -5.79 48.88
CA THR A 697 -9.32 -6.65 50.07
C THR A 697 -8.13 -6.34 50.99
N ASP A 698 -8.20 -5.24 51.73
CA ASP A 698 -7.54 -5.12 53.03
C ASP A 698 -8.53 -4.48 54.02
N GLY A 699 -9.18 -5.32 54.83
CA GLY A 699 -10.09 -4.94 55.91
C GLY A 699 -10.70 -6.17 56.63
N PRO A 700 -10.58 -6.31 57.98
CA PRO A 700 -11.03 -7.48 58.74
C PRO A 700 -12.50 -7.35 59.27
N PRO A 701 -13.12 -8.40 59.85
CA PRO A 701 -14.25 -9.15 59.31
C PRO A 701 -15.65 -8.73 59.84
N GLU A 702 -16.67 -9.02 59.02
CA GLU A 702 -18.11 -9.19 59.31
C GLU A 702 -18.79 -8.30 60.38
N ALA A 703 -19.67 -7.41 59.92
CA ALA A 703 -20.90 -7.09 60.63
C ALA A 703 -22.07 -6.84 59.66
N MET A 704 -23.04 -7.77 59.71
CA MET A 704 -24.45 -7.74 59.30
C MET A 704 -25.00 -6.51 58.56
N ILE A 705 -25.41 -6.78 57.30
CA ILE A 705 -26.71 -6.48 56.68
C ILE A 705 -27.53 -5.36 57.34
N ARG A 706 -27.58 -4.21 56.65
CA ARG A 706 -28.80 -3.39 56.54
C ARG A 706 -29.03 -2.97 55.09
N THR A 707 -30.00 -3.63 54.48
CA THR A 707 -30.75 -3.19 53.31
C THR A 707 -31.29 -1.78 53.55
N THR A 708 -30.83 -0.80 52.77
CA THR A 708 -31.57 0.44 52.55
C THR A 708 -31.24 1.00 51.16
N GLU A 709 -32.24 0.84 50.29
CA GLU A 709 -32.64 1.66 49.14
C GLU A 709 -31.57 2.33 48.26
N ALA A 710 -31.51 1.82 47.03
CA ALA A 710 -30.84 2.40 45.89
C ALA A 710 -31.17 3.89 45.73
N THR A 711 -30.18 4.75 45.99
CA THR A 711 -30.20 6.13 45.53
C THR A 711 -29.62 6.13 44.12
N THR A 712 -30.51 6.22 43.15
CA THR A 712 -30.27 6.33 41.71
C THR A 712 -29.36 7.51 41.37
N LEU A 713 -28.14 7.23 40.90
CA LEU A 713 -27.34 8.15 40.11
C LEU A 713 -27.62 7.89 38.61
N THR A 714 -28.55 8.70 38.10
CA THR A 714 -28.73 9.18 36.73
C THR A 714 -28.03 8.41 35.60
N LYS A 715 -28.83 7.59 34.90
CA LYS A 715 -28.65 7.24 33.49
C LYS A 715 -28.37 8.50 32.66
N GLN A 716 -27.32 8.47 31.83
CA GLN A 716 -27.29 9.29 30.62
C GLN A 716 -28.55 9.01 29.79
N PRO A 717 -29.14 10.02 29.14
CA PRO A 717 -30.48 9.92 28.59
C PRO A 717 -30.51 8.89 27.48
N SER A 718 -31.30 7.83 27.67
CA SER A 718 -31.88 7.11 26.54
C SER A 718 -32.52 8.14 25.63
N GLY A 719 -32.19 8.12 24.35
CA GLY A 719 -32.91 8.90 23.34
C GLY A 719 -34.42 8.69 23.47
N PRO A 720 -35.24 9.61 22.91
CA PRO A 720 -36.70 9.42 22.91
C PRO A 720 -37.04 8.02 22.41
N ASP A 721 -38.06 7.35 22.97
CA ASP A 721 -38.52 6.05 22.48
C ASP A 721 -39.01 6.18 21.03
N VAL A 722 -38.10 5.99 20.08
CA VAL A 722 -38.33 6.22 18.65
C VAL A 722 -39.28 5.17 18.09
N ALA A 723 -39.37 3.99 18.70
CA ALA A 723 -40.27 2.92 18.25
C ALA A 723 -41.75 3.37 18.21
N GLY A 724 -42.14 4.29 19.08
CA GLY A 724 -43.50 4.85 19.13
C GLY A 724 -43.77 6.03 18.18
N TRP A 725 -42.78 6.49 17.40
CA TRP A 725 -42.94 7.69 16.57
C TRP A 725 -43.85 7.43 15.37
N THR A 726 -44.89 8.25 15.25
CA THR A 726 -45.74 8.27 14.06
C THR A 726 -45.06 9.03 12.94
N ASN A 727 -45.58 8.91 11.72
CA ASN A 727 -45.08 9.68 10.57
C ASN A 727 -45.07 11.20 10.82
N LYS A 728 -46.00 11.72 11.63
CA LYS A 728 -46.03 13.14 11.98
C LYS A 728 -44.84 13.54 12.86
N ASP A 729 -44.39 12.65 13.73
CA ASP A 729 -43.27 12.87 14.64
C ASP A 729 -41.94 12.84 13.87
N VAL A 730 -41.78 11.87 12.97
CA VAL A 730 -40.61 11.80 12.06
C VAL A 730 -40.52 13.05 11.18
N LYS A 731 -41.64 13.53 10.62
CA LYS A 731 -41.68 14.78 9.86
C LYS A 731 -41.29 16.00 10.70
N LYS A 732 -41.71 16.05 11.96
CA LYS A 732 -41.35 17.13 12.88
C LYS A 732 -39.85 17.10 13.20
N TRP A 733 -39.27 15.92 13.35
CA TRP A 733 -37.83 15.73 13.53
C TRP A 733 -37.04 16.11 12.27
N LEU A 734 -37.44 15.66 11.08
CA LEU A 734 -36.83 16.03 9.80
C LEU A 734 -36.81 17.56 9.59
N LYS A 735 -37.92 18.24 9.94
CA LYS A 735 -37.98 19.71 9.94
C LYS A 735 -37.00 20.34 10.93
N LYS A 736 -36.88 19.78 12.14
CA LYS A 736 -35.96 20.26 13.18
C LYS A 736 -34.49 20.18 12.75
N ILE A 737 -34.11 19.14 12.02
CA ILE A 737 -32.73 18.96 11.53
C ILE A 737 -32.47 19.70 10.20
N GLY A 738 -33.42 20.48 9.70
CA GLY A 738 -33.27 21.27 8.48
C GLY A 738 -33.32 20.46 7.19
N LEU A 739 -34.04 19.34 7.19
CA LEU A 739 -34.32 18.49 6.01
C LEU A 739 -35.82 18.50 5.66
N ALA A 740 -36.44 19.67 5.70
CA ALA A 740 -37.87 19.83 5.43
C ALA A 740 -38.25 19.47 3.97
N GLN A 741 -37.31 19.63 3.03
CA GLN A 741 -37.42 19.31 1.61
C GLN A 741 -37.69 17.83 1.31
N VAL A 742 -37.45 16.94 2.27
CA VAL A 742 -37.74 15.49 2.17
C VAL A 742 -39.24 15.20 2.33
N CYS A 743 -40.04 16.17 2.80
CA CYS A 743 -41.43 15.93 3.22
C CYS A 743 -42.50 15.94 2.12
N ASP A 744 -42.16 16.20 0.85
CA ASP A 744 -43.15 16.41 -0.21
C ASP A 744 -43.28 15.22 -1.17
N LYS A 745 -44.06 14.23 -0.68
CA LYS A 745 -45.01 13.32 -1.37
C LYS A 745 -45.00 11.93 -0.69
N ASP A 746 -46.17 11.52 -0.20
CA ASP A 746 -46.53 10.19 0.31
C ASP A 746 -45.48 9.39 1.10
N MET A 747 -45.24 9.85 2.33
CA MET A 747 -44.45 9.14 3.35
C MET A 747 -45.35 8.32 4.30
N ALA A 748 -46.40 7.62 3.85
CA ALA A 748 -47.29 6.92 4.78
C ALA A 748 -46.57 5.85 5.64
N GLU A 749 -45.49 5.28 5.10
CA GLU A 749 -44.74 4.16 5.69
C GLU A 749 -43.53 4.59 6.53
N PHE A 750 -43.17 5.88 6.53
CA PHE A 750 -41.98 6.37 7.22
C PHE A 750 -42.29 6.70 8.70
N THR A 751 -42.10 5.71 9.57
CA THR A 751 -42.35 5.78 11.02
C THR A 751 -41.03 5.66 11.80
N GLY A 752 -41.07 5.80 13.12
CA GLY A 752 -39.87 5.59 13.92
C GLY A 752 -39.31 4.17 13.87
N GLN A 753 -40.16 3.17 13.64
CA GLN A 753 -39.73 1.80 13.37
C GLN A 753 -38.89 1.72 12.09
N THR A 754 -39.28 2.46 11.05
CA THR A 754 -38.51 2.55 9.79
C THR A 754 -37.15 3.22 9.99
N LEU A 755 -37.02 4.18 10.92
CA LEU A 755 -35.74 4.80 11.25
C LEU A 755 -34.80 3.81 11.96
N ILE A 756 -35.35 2.95 12.82
CA ILE A 756 -34.61 1.86 13.48
C ILE A 756 -34.14 0.84 12.44
N GLU A 757 -35.05 0.38 11.57
CA GLU A 757 -34.73 -0.56 10.48
C GLU A 757 -33.70 0.01 9.50
N LEU A 758 -33.76 1.30 9.17
CA LEU A 758 -32.75 1.99 8.37
C LEU A 758 -31.38 1.99 9.06
N GLN A 759 -31.34 2.13 10.39
CA GLN A 759 -30.10 2.07 11.15
C GLN A 759 -29.51 0.66 11.20
N GLU A 760 -30.35 -0.38 11.31
CA GLU A 760 -29.93 -1.78 11.21
C GLU A 760 -29.42 -2.11 9.79
N LEU A 761 -30.14 -1.67 8.76
CA LEU A 761 -29.77 -1.83 7.35
C LEU A 761 -28.40 -1.23 7.03
N ARG A 762 -28.02 -0.12 7.69
CA ARG A 762 -26.67 0.45 7.56
C ARG A 762 -25.59 -0.51 8.05
N GLY A 763 -25.85 -1.28 9.11
CA GLY A 763 -24.90 -2.27 9.65
C GLY A 763 -24.77 -3.49 8.75
N GLU A 764 -25.87 -3.93 8.13
CA GLU A 764 -25.91 -5.13 7.28
C GLU A 764 -25.53 -4.88 5.82
N CYS A 765 -25.95 -3.75 5.22
CA CYS A 765 -25.73 -3.40 3.82
C CYS A 765 -25.58 -1.88 3.60
N PRO A 766 -24.38 -1.31 3.85
CA PRO A 766 -24.14 0.14 3.78
C PRO A 766 -24.46 0.78 2.41
N ASP A 767 -24.13 0.09 1.31
CA ASP A 767 -24.35 0.63 -0.05
C ASP A 767 -25.83 0.76 -0.38
N TYR A 768 -26.65 -0.21 0.07
CA TYR A 768 -28.09 -0.15 -0.11
C TYR A 768 -28.72 0.93 0.78
N PHE A 769 -28.21 1.12 2.00
CA PHE A 769 -28.61 2.22 2.87
C PHE A 769 -28.42 3.59 2.19
N TYR A 770 -27.24 3.87 1.62
CA TYR A 770 -27.01 5.15 0.94
C TYR A 770 -27.85 5.30 -0.34
N LYS A 771 -28.04 4.22 -1.12
CA LYS A 771 -28.97 4.22 -2.26
C LYS A 771 -30.42 4.48 -1.84
N CYS A 772 -30.86 3.97 -0.69
CA CYS A 772 -32.19 4.25 -0.14
C CYS A 772 -32.32 5.74 0.23
N LEU A 773 -31.32 6.34 0.86
CA LEU A 773 -31.33 7.78 1.18
C LEU A 773 -31.38 8.64 -0.10
N GLU A 774 -30.65 8.26 -1.14
CA GLU A 774 -30.59 9.00 -2.40
C GLU A 774 -31.86 8.84 -3.25
N HIS A 775 -32.35 7.62 -3.44
CA HIS A 775 -33.46 7.33 -4.34
C HIS A 775 -34.84 7.44 -3.66
N THR A 776 -34.95 7.07 -2.39
CA THR A 776 -36.24 7.02 -1.67
C THR A 776 -36.50 8.30 -0.89
N LEU A 777 -35.50 8.82 -0.18
CA LEU A 777 -35.61 10.11 0.53
C LEU A 777 -35.20 11.32 -0.34
N GLN A 778 -34.79 11.08 -1.60
CA GLN A 778 -34.36 12.10 -2.56
C GLN A 778 -33.24 13.01 -2.04
N LEU A 779 -32.39 12.49 -1.14
CA LEU A 779 -31.24 13.21 -0.60
C LEU A 779 -30.08 13.22 -1.61
N LYS A 780 -30.22 14.00 -2.68
CA LYS A 780 -29.21 14.11 -3.76
C LYS A 780 -27.96 14.91 -3.39
N ASN A 781 -27.97 15.56 -2.22
CA ASN A 781 -26.85 16.35 -1.74
C ASN A 781 -26.13 15.58 -0.63
N MET A 782 -24.84 15.31 -0.80
CA MET A 782 -23.98 14.62 0.16
C MET A 782 -24.06 15.21 1.58
N PHE A 783 -24.12 16.53 1.72
CA PHE A 783 -24.23 17.19 3.03
C PHE A 783 -25.56 16.86 3.73
N HIS A 784 -26.64 16.66 2.97
CA HIS A 784 -27.91 16.23 3.54
C HIS A 784 -27.88 14.76 3.97
N VAL A 785 -27.19 13.90 3.20
CA VAL A 785 -26.99 12.48 3.55
C VAL A 785 -26.16 12.36 4.83
N LEU A 786 -25.03 13.07 4.93
CA LEU A 786 -24.18 13.09 6.13
C LEU A 786 -24.90 13.70 7.33
N LYS A 787 -25.69 14.75 7.13
CA LYS A 787 -26.50 15.37 8.19
C LYS A 787 -27.61 14.44 8.67
N PHE A 788 -28.33 13.79 7.76
CA PHE A 788 -29.36 12.80 8.11
C PHE A 788 -28.74 11.65 8.91
N ARG A 789 -27.61 11.10 8.45
CA ARG A 789 -26.86 10.06 9.15
C ARG A 789 -26.46 10.49 10.57
N LYS A 790 -25.81 11.65 10.71
CA LYS A 790 -25.33 12.14 12.01
C LYS A 790 -26.47 12.39 13.00
N GLU A 791 -27.60 12.90 12.52
CA GLU A 791 -28.75 13.13 13.37
C GLU A 791 -29.53 11.84 13.69
N LEU A 792 -29.48 10.83 12.80
CA LEU A 792 -30.02 9.50 13.06
C LEU A 792 -29.23 8.78 14.16
N ASP A 793 -27.90 8.86 14.14
CA ASP A 793 -27.01 8.32 15.18
C ASP A 793 -27.31 8.96 16.55
N LYS A 794 -27.46 10.29 16.59
CA LYS A 794 -27.88 11.01 17.81
C LYS A 794 -29.27 10.63 18.30
N LEU A 795 -30.18 10.32 17.37
CA LEU A 795 -31.56 9.99 17.70
C LEU A 795 -31.68 8.60 18.34
N LEU A 796 -30.88 7.64 17.87
CA LEU A 796 -30.94 6.23 18.31
C LEU A 796 -29.87 5.86 19.35
N GLY A 797 -28.95 6.78 19.68
CA GLY A 797 -28.02 6.61 20.81
C GLY A 797 -26.86 5.66 20.52
N ASN A 798 -26.37 5.63 19.27
CA ASN A 798 -25.17 4.89 18.85
C ASN A 798 -24.00 5.83 18.55
#